data_AF-A0A963DPE0-F1
#
_entry.id   AF-A0A963DPE0-F1
#
_cell.length_a   1.000
_cell.length_b   1.000
_cell.length_c   1.000
_cell.angle_alpha   90.00
_cell.angle_beta   90.00
_cell.angle_gamma   90.00
#
_symmetry.space_group_name_H-M   'P 1'
#
loop_
_entity.id
_entity.type
_entity.pdbx_description
1 polymer ?
#
loop_
_entity_poly.entity_id
_entity_poly.type
_entity_poly.pdbx_seq_one_letter_code
_entity_poly.pdbx_strand_id
1 'polypeptide(L)'
;MKRALLLAAWTGLLAATPMPVLALSGDERIVAAREAMRTGRADELEALASRRDSHLLQRYVEYWLLSNRLARRDRAPDVVALDGFVRRHEDSVLAERLREAWIRRSADDGDWPAVLARFRDVRAPDRDVECHYLHGRLLLGDRSAVGPALDLWRDSPRVVEACEPVFRRLVTDGQVDREDIWQRLRWALSLGRAGDAKVMAAWLDPASAPDASRIDAALKKPVAFVDRLPVNFSTTRTGRELALAALARVASDDAAQAHFRLQRLFDRFKSNERAFVYGILGWRGAEQHLPDAIKWYRAAGDAPLTEEQHAWRVRAALRATDWKAVRSAIEALPERMRGEPAWIYWHGRSLAAMNDDAGAVYQYARIADGADFYGLLAAEELGRSFEPPPTQPAQRQAARERVRSDQGLQRALALFRLDMRTEGVREWNWALQDQDDDFLIAAAALAAESGVYDRAINTAERVSRQPDMGLRYLAPYRELIEPQARAQGLELSWVYGLMRQESRFVPAARSSAGAQGLMQIMPATGRWVARKIGVRGFNVNWLREPQNNVMIGTHYMRMVMEGLDHHPVLASAGYNAGPGRARRWRDQRPLEGAIYAETIPFDETRRYVKQVMANAVVYGALFESKPQSLKARLGTIRPAQ
;
A
#
# COMPACT_ATOMS: atom_id res chain seq x y z
N MET A 1 -72.87 9.42 12.68
CA MET A 1 -73.17 8.36 11.70
C MET A 1 -72.71 8.81 10.31
N LYS A 2 -71.72 8.08 9.73
CA LYS A 2 -71.41 7.85 8.30
C LYS A 2 -72.01 8.80 7.23
N ARG A 3 -71.17 9.54 6.47
CA ARG A 3 -70.58 9.16 5.15
C ARG A 3 -69.95 10.37 4.40
N ALA A 4 -68.68 10.19 4.00
CA ALA A 4 -67.97 10.58 2.77
C ALA A 4 -68.33 11.87 1.98
N LEU A 5 -67.32 12.71 1.75
CA LEU A 5 -67.07 13.35 0.45
C LEU A 5 -65.57 13.69 0.31
N LEU A 6 -64.97 13.15 -0.75
CA LEU A 6 -63.60 13.35 -1.22
C LEU A 6 -63.43 14.76 -1.80
N LEU A 7 -62.35 15.45 -1.44
CA LEU A 7 -61.82 16.61 -2.17
C LEU A 7 -60.46 16.22 -2.74
N ALA A 8 -60.43 16.04 -4.06
CA ALA A 8 -59.22 15.81 -4.84
C ALA A 8 -58.44 17.12 -4.96
N ALA A 9 -57.23 17.17 -4.40
CA ALA A 9 -56.24 18.19 -4.71
C ALA A 9 -55.28 17.64 -5.77
N TRP A 10 -55.23 18.32 -6.90
CA TRP A 10 -54.31 18.05 -8.01
C TRP A 10 -52.85 18.26 -7.55
N THR A 11 -52.07 17.19 -7.54
CA THR A 11 -50.60 17.25 -7.58
C THR A 11 -50.14 16.98 -9.00
N GLY A 12 -49.71 18.03 -9.70
CA GLY A 12 -48.97 17.90 -10.95
C GLY A 12 -47.58 17.32 -10.67
N LEU A 13 -47.44 16.00 -10.83
CA LEU A 13 -46.15 15.34 -10.99
C LEU A 13 -45.70 15.56 -12.44
N LEU A 14 -44.65 16.35 -12.65
CA LEU A 14 -43.86 16.28 -13.89
C LEU A 14 -43.12 14.94 -13.87
N ALA A 15 -43.70 13.95 -14.55
CA ALA A 15 -43.05 12.68 -14.84
C ALA A 15 -41.90 12.94 -15.82
N ALA A 16 -40.65 12.86 -15.35
CA ALA A 16 -39.48 12.78 -16.22
C ALA A 16 -39.51 11.41 -16.94
N THR A 17 -39.87 11.40 -18.22
CA THR A 17 -39.77 10.22 -19.08
C THR A 17 -38.30 9.81 -19.23
N PRO A 18 -37.91 8.54 -19.06
CA PRO A 18 -36.54 8.11 -19.30
C PRO A 18 -36.18 8.36 -20.77
N MET A 19 -35.12 9.13 -21.01
CA MET A 19 -34.60 9.33 -22.36
C MET A 19 -34.22 7.99 -22.98
N PRO A 20 -34.58 7.72 -24.25
CA PRO A 20 -34.12 6.52 -24.92
C PRO A 20 -32.58 6.53 -25.00
N VAL A 21 -31.94 5.39 -24.74
CA VAL A 21 -30.47 5.21 -24.80
C VAL A 21 -29.87 5.71 -26.12
N LEU A 22 -30.65 5.66 -27.20
CA LEU A 22 -30.30 6.17 -28.53
C LEU A 22 -30.33 7.71 -28.67
N ALA A 23 -30.72 8.46 -27.64
CA ALA A 23 -30.68 9.92 -27.62
C ALA A 23 -29.45 10.49 -26.89
N LEU A 24 -28.74 9.66 -26.11
CA LEU A 24 -27.59 10.11 -25.32
C LEU A 24 -26.40 10.49 -26.22
N SER A 25 -25.72 11.59 -25.87
CA SER A 25 -24.54 12.10 -26.58
C SER A 25 -23.53 12.71 -25.59
N GLY A 26 -22.30 12.97 -26.06
CA GLY A 26 -21.25 13.57 -25.23
C GLY A 26 -20.98 12.78 -23.95
N ASP A 27 -20.79 13.50 -22.84
CA ASP A 27 -20.46 12.94 -21.53
C ASP A 27 -21.52 11.96 -20.98
N GLU A 28 -22.80 12.23 -21.21
CA GLU A 28 -23.90 11.35 -20.74
C GLU A 28 -23.81 9.96 -21.38
N ARG A 29 -23.44 9.89 -22.66
CA ARG A 29 -23.22 8.64 -23.38
C ARG A 29 -22.04 7.86 -22.81
N ILE A 30 -20.95 8.56 -22.46
CA ILE A 30 -19.75 7.94 -21.87
C ILE A 30 -20.09 7.34 -20.49
N VAL A 31 -20.82 8.08 -19.65
CA VAL A 31 -21.25 7.62 -18.33
C VAL A 31 -22.18 6.41 -18.45
N ALA A 32 -23.16 6.46 -19.36
CA ALA A 32 -24.07 5.35 -19.61
C ALA A 32 -23.34 4.09 -20.10
N ALA A 33 -22.38 4.23 -21.02
CA ALA A 33 -21.61 3.11 -21.55
C ALA A 33 -20.75 2.44 -20.47
N ARG A 34 -20.11 3.23 -19.60
CA ARG A 34 -19.37 2.70 -18.44
C ARG A 34 -20.28 1.91 -17.51
N GLU A 35 -21.46 2.46 -17.21
CA GLU A 35 -22.40 1.82 -16.31
C GLU A 35 -22.97 0.53 -16.91
N ALA A 36 -23.26 0.52 -18.22
CA ALA A 36 -23.67 -0.69 -18.94
C ALA A 36 -22.58 -1.78 -18.87
N MET A 37 -21.31 -1.43 -19.09
CA MET A 37 -20.17 -2.33 -18.92
C MET A 37 -20.09 -2.88 -17.50
N ARG A 38 -20.15 -2.00 -16.49
CA ARG A 38 -20.03 -2.36 -15.07
C ARG A 38 -21.14 -3.29 -14.59
N THR A 39 -22.35 -3.12 -15.13
CA THR A 39 -23.56 -3.87 -14.75
C THR A 39 -23.84 -5.06 -15.67
N GLY A 40 -23.00 -5.32 -16.67
CA GLY A 40 -23.16 -6.45 -17.60
C GLY A 40 -24.31 -6.29 -18.60
N ARG A 41 -24.81 -5.06 -18.82
CA ARG A 41 -25.86 -4.76 -19.81
C ARG A 41 -25.27 -4.70 -21.22
N ALA A 42 -25.00 -5.89 -21.78
CA ALA A 42 -24.32 -6.09 -23.06
C ALA A 42 -25.00 -5.37 -24.23
N ASP A 43 -26.30 -5.57 -24.43
CA ASP A 43 -27.03 -5.00 -25.59
C ASP A 43 -27.07 -3.47 -25.54
N GLU A 44 -27.18 -2.91 -24.33
CA GLU A 44 -27.12 -1.46 -24.11
C GLU A 44 -25.74 -0.90 -24.44
N LEU A 45 -24.66 -1.57 -24.02
CA LEU A 45 -23.30 -1.19 -24.37
C LEU A 45 -23.08 -1.27 -25.90
N GLU A 46 -23.60 -2.30 -26.56
CA GLU A 46 -23.52 -2.45 -28.02
C GLU A 46 -24.27 -1.31 -28.74
N ALA A 47 -25.47 -0.95 -28.28
CA ALA A 47 -26.24 0.18 -28.81
C ALA A 47 -25.49 1.51 -28.62
N LEU A 48 -24.91 1.76 -27.44
CA LEU A 48 -24.13 2.97 -27.14
C LEU A 48 -22.83 3.06 -27.95
N ALA A 49 -22.20 1.92 -28.23
CA ALA A 49 -20.96 1.81 -29.00
C ALA A 49 -21.17 1.88 -30.52
N SER A 50 -22.37 1.57 -31.02
CA SER A 50 -22.72 1.69 -32.44
C SER A 50 -22.59 3.13 -32.97
N ARG A 51 -22.68 4.11 -32.06
CA ARG A 51 -22.53 5.53 -32.35
C ARG A 51 -21.06 5.92 -32.24
N ARG A 52 -20.54 6.54 -33.30
CA ARG A 52 -19.23 7.19 -33.29
C ARG A 52 -19.43 8.70 -33.31
N ASP A 53 -18.89 9.38 -32.31
CA ASP A 53 -18.82 10.84 -32.26
C ASP A 53 -17.36 11.29 -32.08
N SER A 54 -17.12 12.60 -32.20
CA SER A 54 -15.81 13.22 -32.02
C SER A 54 -15.41 13.39 -30.55
N HIS A 55 -16.13 12.75 -29.62
CA HIS A 55 -15.87 12.90 -28.20
C HIS A 55 -14.47 12.38 -27.86
N LEU A 56 -13.75 13.14 -27.02
CA LEU A 56 -12.37 12.81 -26.61
C LEU A 56 -12.25 11.41 -25.99
N LEU A 57 -13.32 10.94 -25.33
CA LEU A 57 -13.40 9.64 -24.68
C LEU A 57 -14.07 8.55 -25.53
N GLN A 58 -14.33 8.77 -26.82
CA GLN A 58 -14.98 7.76 -27.68
C GLN A 58 -14.25 6.40 -27.66
N ARG A 59 -12.91 6.41 -27.57
CA ARG A 59 -12.09 5.20 -27.48
C ARG A 59 -12.38 4.33 -26.24
N TYR A 60 -12.88 4.91 -25.16
CA TYR A 60 -13.28 4.15 -23.96
C TYR A 60 -14.50 3.28 -24.23
N VAL A 61 -15.48 3.80 -24.98
CA VAL A 61 -16.70 3.06 -25.32
C VAL A 61 -16.35 1.84 -26.17
N GLU A 62 -15.47 2.00 -27.16
CA GLU A 62 -14.96 0.90 -27.98
C GLU A 62 -14.16 -0.11 -27.14
N TYR A 63 -13.24 0.36 -26.29
CA TYR A 63 -12.48 -0.49 -25.37
C TYR A 63 -13.38 -1.31 -24.43
N TRP A 64 -14.41 -0.71 -23.84
CA TRP A 64 -15.35 -1.39 -22.95
C TRP A 64 -16.14 -2.46 -23.68
N LEU A 65 -16.58 -2.19 -24.91
CA LEU A 65 -17.25 -3.17 -25.75
C LEU A 65 -16.34 -4.37 -26.03
N LEU A 66 -15.11 -4.11 -26.48
CA LEU A 66 -14.15 -5.17 -26.80
C LEU A 66 -13.75 -5.98 -25.56
N SER A 67 -13.54 -5.32 -24.43
CA SER A 67 -13.26 -5.98 -23.15
C SER A 67 -14.43 -6.86 -22.71
N ASN A 68 -15.67 -6.37 -22.85
CA ASN A 68 -16.86 -7.14 -22.52
C ASN A 68 -16.99 -8.37 -23.42
N ARG A 69 -16.78 -8.24 -24.73
CA ARG A 69 -16.83 -9.36 -25.68
C ARG A 69 -15.72 -10.37 -25.41
N LEU A 70 -14.50 -9.91 -25.14
CA LEU A 70 -13.34 -10.76 -24.84
C LEU A 70 -13.53 -11.61 -23.57
N ALA A 71 -14.24 -11.07 -22.57
CA ALA A 71 -14.53 -11.80 -21.32
C ALA A 71 -15.55 -12.94 -21.49
N ARG A 72 -16.28 -12.99 -22.61
CA ARG A 72 -17.28 -14.02 -22.88
C ARG A 72 -16.60 -15.33 -23.30
N ARG A 73 -16.94 -16.43 -22.62
CA ARG A 73 -16.34 -17.76 -22.85
C ARG A 73 -17.07 -18.60 -23.88
N ASP A 74 -18.32 -18.26 -24.18
CA ASP A 74 -19.18 -18.96 -25.14
C ASP A 74 -18.80 -18.71 -26.61
N ARG A 75 -17.85 -17.80 -26.87
CA ARG A 75 -17.43 -17.41 -28.22
C ARG A 75 -15.92 -17.24 -28.31
N ALA A 76 -15.39 -17.47 -29.51
CA ALA A 76 -14.01 -17.16 -29.84
C ALA A 76 -13.79 -15.63 -29.83
N PRO A 77 -12.62 -15.13 -29.39
CA PRO A 77 -12.28 -13.72 -29.49
C PRO A 77 -12.31 -13.22 -30.94
N ASP A 78 -12.88 -12.03 -31.16
CA ASP A 78 -12.82 -11.35 -32.46
C ASP A 78 -11.43 -10.75 -32.66
N VAL A 79 -10.52 -11.57 -33.20
CA VAL A 79 -9.11 -11.21 -33.41
C VAL A 79 -8.95 -9.94 -34.25
N VAL A 80 -9.78 -9.78 -35.29
CA VAL A 80 -9.69 -8.64 -36.21
C VAL A 80 -10.07 -7.34 -35.49
N ALA A 81 -11.14 -7.36 -34.70
CA ALA A 81 -11.56 -6.19 -33.94
C ALA A 81 -10.54 -5.83 -32.84
N LEU A 82 -10.01 -6.83 -32.14
CA LEU A 82 -9.01 -6.65 -31.08
C LEU A 82 -7.70 -6.08 -31.63
N ASP A 83 -7.12 -6.71 -32.67
CA ASP A 83 -5.90 -6.23 -33.33
C ASP A 83 -6.11 -4.84 -33.93
N GLY A 84 -7.27 -4.62 -34.56
CA GLY A 84 -7.63 -3.33 -35.11
C GLY A 84 -7.61 -2.22 -34.06
N PHE A 85 -8.17 -2.47 -32.87
CA PHE A 85 -8.16 -1.51 -31.76
C PHE A 85 -6.75 -1.30 -31.22
N VAL A 86 -6.02 -2.38 -30.95
CA VAL A 86 -4.66 -2.31 -30.39
C VAL A 86 -3.73 -1.53 -31.32
N ARG A 87 -3.79 -1.76 -32.64
CA ARG A 87 -2.97 -1.03 -33.63
C ARG A 87 -3.34 0.45 -33.74
N ARG A 88 -4.64 0.79 -33.75
CA ARG A 88 -5.08 2.21 -33.81
C ARG A 88 -4.69 3.01 -32.56
N HIS A 89 -4.40 2.33 -31.45
CA HIS A 89 -4.18 2.94 -30.14
C HIS A 89 -2.92 2.39 -29.46
N GLU A 90 -1.91 2.00 -30.22
CA GLU A 90 -0.73 1.26 -29.74
C GLU A 90 -0.03 1.92 -28.55
N ASP A 91 0.08 3.25 -28.57
CA ASP A 91 0.67 4.07 -27.52
C ASP A 91 -0.36 4.53 -26.47
N SER A 92 -1.25 3.64 -26.04
CA SER A 92 -2.26 3.98 -25.03
C SER A 92 -2.42 2.92 -23.95
N VAL A 93 -2.78 3.39 -22.75
CA VAL A 93 -3.12 2.53 -21.63
C VAL A 93 -4.30 1.59 -21.93
N LEU A 94 -5.19 1.96 -22.87
CA LEU A 94 -6.30 1.11 -23.27
C LEU A 94 -5.85 -0.08 -24.13
N ALA A 95 -4.94 0.15 -25.08
CA ALA A 95 -4.37 -0.93 -25.88
C ALA A 95 -3.56 -1.88 -25.00
N GLU A 96 -2.75 -1.35 -24.08
CA GLU A 96 -1.97 -2.15 -23.13
C GLU A 96 -2.89 -3.07 -22.29
N ARG A 97 -3.94 -2.50 -21.68
CA ARG A 97 -4.87 -3.27 -20.86
C ARG A 97 -5.67 -4.30 -21.65
N LEU A 98 -6.06 -3.97 -22.88
CA LEU A 98 -6.76 -4.92 -23.74
C LEU A 98 -5.85 -6.06 -24.16
N ARG A 99 -4.57 -5.76 -24.47
CA ARG A 99 -3.53 -6.76 -24.77
C ARG A 99 -3.31 -7.71 -23.60
N GLU A 100 -3.17 -7.19 -22.38
CA GLU A 100 -3.06 -8.03 -21.18
C GLU A 100 -4.29 -8.92 -20.94
N ALA A 101 -5.50 -8.36 -21.06
CA ALA A 101 -6.74 -9.13 -20.93
C ALA A 101 -6.80 -10.24 -21.98
N TRP A 102 -6.31 -9.96 -23.19
CA TRP A 102 -6.27 -10.92 -24.27
C TRP A 102 -5.22 -12.01 -24.05
N ILE A 103 -4.06 -11.67 -23.48
CA ILE A 103 -3.06 -12.66 -23.06
C ILE A 103 -3.67 -13.64 -22.05
N ARG A 104 -4.36 -13.14 -21.01
CA ARG A 104 -5.04 -14.00 -20.02
C ARG A 104 -6.07 -14.92 -20.70
N ARG A 105 -6.92 -14.37 -21.58
CA ARG A 105 -7.88 -15.16 -22.36
C ARG A 105 -7.20 -16.23 -23.21
N SER A 106 -6.09 -15.90 -23.86
CA SER A 106 -5.34 -16.82 -24.73
C SER A 106 -4.68 -17.94 -23.94
N ALA A 107 -4.15 -17.63 -22.75
CA ALA A 107 -3.61 -18.62 -21.83
C ALA A 107 -4.69 -19.61 -21.35
N ASP A 108 -5.89 -19.11 -21.02
CA ASP A 108 -7.01 -19.96 -20.65
C ASP A 108 -7.48 -20.87 -21.79
N ASP A 109 -7.36 -20.40 -23.04
CA ASP A 109 -7.66 -21.17 -24.25
C ASP A 109 -6.51 -22.13 -24.65
N GLY A 110 -5.37 -22.08 -23.95
CA GLY A 110 -4.18 -22.89 -24.25
C GLY A 110 -3.39 -22.45 -25.49
N ASP A 111 -3.66 -21.26 -26.03
CA ASP A 111 -2.96 -20.70 -27.19
C ASP A 111 -1.66 -20.00 -26.75
N TRP A 112 -0.64 -20.80 -26.44
CA TRP A 112 0.67 -20.30 -26.02
C TRP A 112 1.42 -19.49 -27.08
N PRO A 113 1.39 -19.86 -28.39
CA PRO A 113 1.94 -18.98 -29.43
C PRO A 113 1.31 -17.58 -29.42
N ALA A 114 -0.01 -17.48 -29.23
CA ALA A 114 -0.70 -16.20 -29.09
C ALA A 114 -0.25 -15.39 -27.87
N VAL A 115 -0.06 -16.05 -26.73
CA VAL A 115 0.47 -15.43 -25.50
C VAL A 115 1.86 -14.84 -25.77
N LEU A 116 2.77 -15.64 -26.34
CA LEU A 116 4.15 -15.19 -26.60
C LEU A 116 4.21 -14.05 -27.62
N ALA A 117 3.42 -14.12 -28.68
CA ALA A 117 3.38 -13.08 -29.70
C ALA A 117 2.91 -11.74 -29.11
N ARG A 118 1.85 -11.76 -28.30
CA ARG A 118 1.25 -10.55 -27.71
C ARG A 118 2.07 -9.97 -26.57
N PHE A 119 2.80 -10.80 -25.81
CA PHE A 119 3.61 -10.32 -24.70
C PHE A 119 4.74 -9.38 -25.14
N ARG A 120 5.27 -9.54 -26.36
CA ARG A 120 6.40 -8.74 -26.89
C ARG A 120 6.15 -7.24 -26.84
N ASP A 121 4.89 -6.83 -26.98
CA ASP A 121 4.49 -5.42 -27.05
C ASP A 121 3.93 -4.89 -25.72
N VAL A 122 3.98 -5.68 -24.64
CA VAL A 122 3.56 -5.25 -23.29
C VAL A 122 4.74 -4.51 -22.63
N ARG A 123 4.52 -3.26 -22.24
CA ARG A 123 5.54 -2.41 -21.61
C ARG A 123 5.74 -2.72 -20.13
N ALA A 124 4.65 -2.99 -19.42
CA ALA A 124 4.68 -3.16 -17.96
C ALA A 124 3.71 -4.27 -17.50
N PRO A 125 4.02 -5.55 -17.79
CA PRO A 125 3.13 -6.66 -17.47
C PRO A 125 2.94 -6.79 -15.95
N ASP A 126 1.71 -7.07 -15.52
CA ASP A 126 1.49 -7.53 -14.16
C ASP A 126 1.97 -8.98 -13.96
N ARG A 127 1.98 -9.41 -12.69
CA ARG A 127 2.50 -10.72 -12.30
C ARG A 127 1.74 -11.88 -12.97
N ASP A 128 0.45 -11.75 -13.21
CA ASP A 128 -0.34 -12.81 -13.85
C ASP A 128 0.08 -12.97 -15.32
N VAL A 129 0.19 -11.84 -16.04
CA VAL A 129 0.62 -11.83 -17.44
C VAL A 129 2.07 -12.34 -17.59
N GLU A 130 2.97 -11.94 -16.69
CA GLU A 130 4.35 -12.45 -16.64
C GLU A 130 4.38 -13.97 -16.42
N CYS A 131 3.58 -14.49 -15.49
CA CYS A 131 3.53 -15.93 -15.21
C CYS A 131 2.93 -16.73 -16.37
N HIS A 132 1.90 -16.22 -17.06
CA HIS A 132 1.39 -16.85 -18.29
C HIS A 132 2.44 -16.87 -19.41
N TYR A 133 3.20 -15.79 -19.57
CA TYR A 133 4.29 -15.71 -20.55
C TYR A 133 5.38 -16.73 -20.26
N LEU A 134 5.87 -16.80 -19.01
CA LEU A 134 6.89 -17.77 -18.63
C LEU A 134 6.38 -19.20 -18.74
N HIS A 135 5.12 -19.47 -18.38
CA HIS A 135 4.53 -20.79 -18.56
C HIS A 135 4.52 -21.22 -20.03
N GLY A 136 4.07 -20.34 -20.93
CA GLY A 136 4.08 -20.61 -22.38
C GLY A 136 5.48 -20.89 -22.92
N ARG A 137 6.49 -20.12 -22.49
CA ARG A 137 7.89 -20.36 -22.88
C ARG A 137 8.42 -21.72 -22.41
N LEU A 138 8.14 -22.08 -21.16
CA LEU A 138 8.55 -23.38 -20.60
C LEU A 138 7.85 -24.55 -21.29
N LEU A 139 6.56 -24.41 -21.63
CA LEU A 139 5.82 -25.41 -22.41
C LEU A 139 6.40 -25.60 -23.81
N LEU A 140 6.85 -24.52 -24.44
CA LEU A 140 7.46 -24.53 -25.78
C LEU A 140 8.96 -24.87 -25.75
N GLY A 141 9.52 -25.25 -24.59
CA GLY A 141 10.90 -25.75 -24.47
C GLY A 141 11.99 -24.68 -24.41
N ASP A 142 11.64 -23.41 -24.16
CA ASP A 142 12.62 -22.34 -24.05
C ASP A 142 13.33 -22.36 -22.69
N ARG A 143 14.56 -22.87 -22.69
CA ARG A 143 15.40 -23.00 -21.48
C ARG A 143 15.79 -21.66 -20.86
N SER A 144 15.79 -20.56 -21.62
CA SER A 144 16.13 -19.25 -21.06
C SER A 144 15.05 -18.69 -20.12
N ALA A 145 13.84 -19.27 -20.14
CA ALA A 145 12.77 -18.93 -19.20
C ALA A 145 12.97 -19.50 -17.79
N VAL A 146 13.88 -20.46 -17.59
CA VAL A 146 14.11 -21.11 -16.30
C VAL A 146 14.66 -20.14 -15.24
N GLY A 147 15.63 -19.30 -15.62
CA GLY A 147 16.23 -18.31 -14.70
C GLY A 147 15.17 -17.35 -14.13
N PRO A 148 14.42 -16.61 -14.98
CA PRO A 148 13.34 -15.75 -14.52
C PRO A 148 12.26 -16.48 -13.70
N ALA A 149 11.94 -17.73 -14.06
CA ALA A 149 10.99 -18.54 -13.29
C ALA A 149 11.52 -18.90 -11.88
N LEU A 150 12.83 -19.14 -11.74
CA LEU A 150 13.48 -19.34 -10.44
C LEU A 150 13.52 -18.06 -9.62
N ASP A 151 13.67 -16.89 -10.25
CA ASP A 151 13.59 -15.61 -9.55
C ASP A 151 12.19 -15.40 -8.96
N LEU A 152 11.12 -15.72 -9.73
CA LEU A 152 9.75 -15.74 -9.22
C LEU A 152 9.55 -16.72 -8.05
N TRP A 153 10.19 -17.88 -8.12
CA TRP A 153 10.15 -18.86 -7.03
C TRP A 153 10.81 -18.32 -5.74
N ARG A 154 11.85 -17.50 -5.84
CA ARG A 154 12.56 -16.96 -4.68
C ARG A 154 11.90 -15.72 -4.08
N ASP A 155 11.17 -14.96 -4.90
CA ASP A 155 10.56 -13.65 -4.53
C ASP A 155 9.60 -13.73 -3.32
N SER A 156 8.65 -14.68 -3.34
CA SER A 156 7.62 -14.76 -2.30
C SER A 156 7.10 -16.17 -2.12
N PRO A 157 6.82 -16.65 -0.89
CA PRO A 157 6.15 -17.94 -0.67
C PRO A 157 4.67 -17.94 -1.11
N ARG A 158 4.12 -16.80 -1.54
CA ARG A 158 2.79 -16.75 -2.15
C ARG A 158 2.79 -17.50 -3.48
N VAL A 159 1.81 -18.37 -3.69
CA VAL A 159 1.51 -18.96 -4.99
C VAL A 159 0.36 -18.17 -5.59
N VAL A 160 0.69 -17.25 -6.50
CA VAL A 160 -0.32 -16.64 -7.37
C VAL A 160 -0.80 -17.74 -8.34
N GLU A 161 -2.10 -17.79 -8.60
CA GLU A 161 -2.73 -18.86 -9.39
C GLU A 161 -2.08 -19.03 -10.76
N ALA A 162 -1.87 -17.94 -11.50
CA ALA A 162 -1.19 -17.94 -12.80
C ALA A 162 0.26 -18.46 -12.75
N CYS A 163 0.94 -18.36 -11.60
CA CYS A 163 2.32 -18.80 -11.42
C CYS A 163 2.45 -20.26 -10.94
N GLU A 164 1.36 -20.86 -10.46
CA GLU A 164 1.36 -22.25 -10.00
C GLU A 164 1.87 -23.22 -11.09
N PRO A 165 1.42 -23.14 -12.36
CA PRO A 165 1.89 -24.03 -13.41
C PRO A 165 3.38 -23.83 -13.75
N VAL A 166 3.91 -22.62 -13.58
CA VAL A 166 5.35 -22.32 -13.74
C VAL A 166 6.14 -23.04 -12.65
N PHE A 167 5.73 -22.90 -11.40
CA PHE A 167 6.41 -23.53 -10.25
C PHE A 167 6.33 -25.05 -10.30
N ARG A 168 5.16 -25.61 -10.63
CA ARG A 168 5.00 -27.06 -10.82
C ARG A 168 5.96 -27.59 -11.89
N ARG A 169 6.17 -26.83 -12.97
CA ARG A 169 7.10 -27.23 -14.03
C ARG A 169 8.55 -27.20 -13.56
N LEU A 170 8.97 -26.18 -12.81
CA LEU A 170 10.33 -26.14 -12.24
C LEU A 170 10.62 -27.33 -11.33
N VAL A 171 9.64 -27.74 -10.52
CA VAL A 171 9.76 -28.94 -9.67
C VAL A 171 9.85 -30.21 -10.52
N THR A 172 8.95 -30.36 -11.51
CA THR A 172 8.90 -31.54 -12.38
C THR A 172 10.18 -31.71 -13.20
N ASP A 173 10.76 -30.60 -13.67
CA ASP A 173 12.00 -30.57 -14.45
C ASP A 173 13.27 -30.63 -13.57
N GLY A 174 13.13 -30.80 -12.25
CA GLY A 174 14.23 -30.91 -11.30
C GLY A 174 15.06 -29.62 -11.11
N GLN A 175 14.53 -28.46 -11.52
CA GLN A 175 15.18 -27.16 -11.32
C GLN A 175 15.01 -26.63 -9.89
N VAL A 176 13.99 -27.13 -9.20
CA VAL A 176 13.71 -26.88 -7.78
C VAL A 176 13.76 -28.22 -7.09
N ASP A 177 14.63 -28.35 -6.09
CA ASP A 177 14.81 -29.62 -5.40
C ASP A 177 13.86 -29.78 -4.20
N ARG A 178 13.97 -30.93 -3.53
CA ARG A 178 13.13 -31.24 -2.37
C ARG A 178 13.37 -30.27 -1.20
N GLU A 179 14.60 -29.82 -0.99
CA GLU A 179 14.91 -28.91 0.11
C GLU A 179 14.34 -27.52 -0.14
N ASP A 180 14.39 -27.03 -1.38
CA ASP A 180 13.76 -25.77 -1.79
C ASP A 180 12.25 -25.79 -1.52
N ILE A 181 11.57 -26.89 -1.87
CA ILE A 181 10.11 -27.05 -1.62
C ILE A 181 9.83 -26.98 -0.13
N TRP A 182 10.61 -27.67 0.70
CA TRP A 182 10.42 -27.64 2.16
C TRP A 182 10.73 -26.28 2.77
N GLN A 183 11.75 -25.57 2.27
CA GLN A 183 12.06 -24.22 2.73
C GLN A 183 10.90 -23.27 2.43
N ARG A 184 10.37 -23.31 1.20
CA ARG A 184 9.21 -22.52 0.78
C ARG A 184 7.95 -22.89 1.58
N LEU A 185 7.72 -24.18 1.80
CA LEU A 185 6.61 -24.70 2.61
C LEU A 185 6.70 -24.23 4.06
N ARG A 186 7.88 -24.29 4.68
CA ARG A 186 8.12 -23.81 6.05
C ARG A 186 7.75 -22.33 6.17
N TRP A 187 8.13 -21.50 5.20
CA TRP A 187 7.78 -20.08 5.19
C TRP A 187 6.27 -19.85 4.98
N ALA A 188 5.63 -20.57 4.06
CA ALA A 188 4.18 -20.48 3.89
C ALA A 188 3.44 -20.84 5.19
N LEU A 189 3.88 -21.90 5.87
CA LEU A 189 3.34 -22.34 7.15
C LEU A 189 3.56 -21.32 8.27
N SER A 190 4.77 -20.76 8.42
CA SER A 190 5.05 -19.77 9.48
C SER A 190 4.29 -18.46 9.30
N LEU A 191 3.93 -18.12 8.05
CA LEU A 191 3.07 -16.98 7.71
C LEU A 191 1.57 -17.29 7.77
N GLY A 192 1.17 -18.50 8.18
CA GLY A 192 -0.23 -18.92 8.29
C GLY A 192 -0.93 -19.12 6.94
N ARG A 193 -0.17 -19.26 5.84
CA ARG A 193 -0.67 -19.38 4.47
C ARG A 193 -1.04 -20.83 4.16
N ALA A 194 -2.10 -21.32 4.78
CA ALA A 194 -2.53 -22.72 4.67
C ALA A 194 -2.81 -23.16 3.23
N GLY A 195 -3.38 -22.29 2.39
CA GLY A 195 -3.66 -22.58 0.98
C GLY A 195 -2.38 -22.83 0.18
N ASP A 196 -1.44 -21.89 0.24
CA ASP A 196 -0.14 -22.00 -0.42
C ASP A 196 0.65 -23.21 0.09
N ALA A 197 0.64 -23.45 1.41
CA ALA A 197 1.30 -24.61 2.01
C ALA A 197 0.74 -25.96 1.50
N LYS A 198 -0.58 -26.05 1.28
CA LYS A 198 -1.21 -27.27 0.73
C LYS A 198 -0.80 -27.51 -0.72
N VAL A 199 -0.71 -26.45 -1.52
CA VAL A 199 -0.21 -26.54 -2.91
C VAL A 199 1.22 -27.07 -2.93
N MET A 200 2.10 -26.52 -2.10
CA MET A 200 3.50 -26.96 -2.02
C MET A 200 3.65 -28.39 -1.46
N ALA A 201 2.82 -28.75 -0.48
CA ALA A 201 2.81 -30.11 0.07
C ALA A 201 2.43 -31.15 -1.00
N ALA A 202 1.57 -30.79 -1.96
CA ALA A 202 1.21 -31.67 -3.08
C ALA A 202 2.35 -31.90 -4.08
N TRP A 203 3.41 -31.09 -4.04
CA TRP A 203 4.62 -31.27 -4.87
C TRP A 203 5.67 -32.18 -4.20
N LEU A 204 5.46 -32.57 -2.94
CA LEU A 204 6.33 -33.50 -2.22
C LEU A 204 5.88 -34.95 -2.40
N ASP A 205 6.80 -35.89 -2.17
CA ASP A 205 6.46 -37.31 -2.09
C ASP A 205 5.38 -37.56 -1.02
N PRO A 206 4.27 -38.28 -1.33
CA PRO A 206 3.14 -38.49 -0.43
C PRO A 206 3.50 -39.08 0.93
N ALA A 207 4.55 -39.90 1.04
CA ALA A 207 4.97 -40.47 2.32
C ALA A 207 5.65 -39.44 3.24
N SER A 208 6.08 -38.30 2.68
CA SER A 208 6.75 -37.23 3.42
C SER A 208 5.96 -35.93 3.53
N ALA A 209 4.95 -35.73 2.68
CA ALA A 209 4.13 -34.54 2.68
C ALA A 209 3.25 -34.43 3.94
N PRO A 210 3.08 -33.24 4.54
CA PRO A 210 2.05 -33.02 5.54
C PRO A 210 0.66 -33.09 4.91
N ASP A 211 -0.25 -33.85 5.49
CA ASP A 211 -1.64 -33.85 5.03
C ASP A 211 -2.36 -32.53 5.33
N ALA A 212 -3.33 -32.19 4.49
CA ALA A 212 -4.06 -30.93 4.57
C ALA A 212 -4.78 -30.72 5.91
N SER A 213 -5.23 -31.80 6.57
CA SER A 213 -5.95 -31.73 7.84
C SER A 213 -5.03 -31.35 8.99
N ARG A 214 -3.80 -31.87 9.00
CA ARG A 214 -2.77 -31.53 10.00
C ARG A 214 -2.22 -30.13 9.80
N ILE A 215 -2.07 -29.67 8.55
CA ILE A 215 -1.76 -28.25 8.26
C ILE A 215 -2.83 -27.35 8.88
N ASP A 216 -4.12 -27.66 8.61
CA ASP A 216 -5.22 -26.89 9.17
C ASP A 216 -5.25 -26.94 10.70
N ALA A 217 -5.00 -28.10 11.31
CA ALA A 217 -4.96 -28.23 12.76
C ALA A 217 -3.84 -27.38 13.38
N ALA A 218 -2.63 -27.43 12.81
CA ALA A 218 -1.47 -26.66 13.28
C ALA A 218 -1.69 -25.15 13.19
N LEU A 219 -2.42 -24.66 12.18
CA LEU A 219 -2.62 -23.22 11.97
C LEU A 219 -3.91 -22.67 12.61
N LYS A 220 -5.00 -23.45 12.66
CA LYS A 220 -6.30 -23.02 13.23
C LYS A 220 -6.39 -23.25 14.73
N LYS A 221 -5.72 -24.28 15.26
CA LYS A 221 -5.72 -24.64 16.69
C LYS A 221 -4.29 -24.86 17.21
N PRO A 222 -3.39 -23.86 17.05
CA PRO A 222 -1.95 -24.02 17.25
C PRO A 222 -1.58 -24.43 18.67
N VAL A 223 -2.21 -23.83 19.68
CA VAL A 223 -1.97 -24.13 21.10
C VAL A 223 -2.29 -25.60 21.40
N ALA A 224 -3.51 -26.04 21.07
CA ALA A 224 -3.93 -27.41 21.29
C ALA A 224 -3.12 -28.41 20.46
N PHE A 225 -2.65 -28.03 19.27
CA PHE A 225 -1.79 -28.85 18.44
C PHE A 225 -0.44 -29.10 19.10
N VAL A 226 0.24 -28.05 19.58
CA VAL A 226 1.54 -28.16 20.26
C VAL A 226 1.41 -28.97 21.56
N ASP A 227 0.37 -28.71 22.35
CA ASP A 227 0.17 -29.36 23.65
C ASP A 227 -0.18 -30.87 23.53
N ARG A 228 -0.60 -31.32 22.34
CA ARG A 228 -0.98 -32.72 22.05
C ARG A 228 -0.05 -33.40 21.03
N LEU A 229 1.15 -32.86 20.83
CA LEU A 229 2.13 -33.48 19.92
C LEU A 229 2.42 -34.92 20.38
N PRO A 230 2.41 -35.91 19.46
CA PRO A 230 2.73 -37.28 19.81
C PRO A 230 4.18 -37.40 20.26
N VAL A 231 4.48 -38.37 21.13
CA VAL A 231 5.84 -38.56 21.70
C VAL A 231 6.90 -38.75 20.62
N ASN A 232 6.56 -39.21 19.42
CA ASN A 232 7.48 -39.40 18.30
C ASN A 232 7.41 -38.29 17.23
N PHE A 233 6.74 -37.15 17.46
CA PHE A 233 6.57 -36.12 16.43
C PHE A 233 7.91 -35.68 15.80
N SER A 234 8.96 -35.61 16.62
CA SER A 234 10.28 -35.15 16.20
C SER A 234 11.08 -36.15 15.36
N THR A 235 10.64 -37.41 15.25
CA THR A 235 11.35 -38.42 14.45
C THR A 235 11.17 -38.19 12.95
N THR A 236 10.08 -37.54 12.54
CA THR A 236 9.77 -37.22 11.15
C THR A 236 10.00 -35.73 10.85
N ARG A 237 10.41 -35.41 9.61
CA ARG A 237 10.51 -34.01 9.17
C ARG A 237 9.14 -33.33 9.27
N THR A 238 8.11 -33.97 8.75
CA THR A 238 6.72 -33.49 8.75
C THR A 238 6.23 -33.12 10.14
N GLY A 239 6.47 -33.97 11.14
CA GLY A 239 6.09 -33.68 12.52
C GLY A 239 6.82 -32.48 13.11
N ARG A 240 8.13 -32.32 12.83
CA ARG A 240 8.89 -31.13 13.23
C ARG A 240 8.37 -29.87 12.54
N GLU A 241 8.18 -29.88 11.22
CA GLU A 241 7.70 -28.72 10.45
C GLU A 241 6.32 -28.24 10.92
N LEU A 242 5.39 -29.16 11.17
CA LEU A 242 4.07 -28.81 11.70
C LEU A 242 4.13 -28.26 13.14
N ALA A 243 5.04 -28.78 13.97
CA ALA A 243 5.27 -28.23 15.30
C ALA A 243 5.88 -26.82 15.24
N LEU A 244 6.85 -26.58 14.34
CA LEU A 244 7.42 -25.26 14.07
C LEU A 244 6.35 -24.27 13.60
N ALA A 245 5.49 -24.69 12.67
CA ALA A 245 4.37 -23.90 12.16
C ALA A 245 3.39 -23.53 13.27
N ALA A 246 3.01 -24.50 14.11
CA ALA A 246 2.11 -24.25 15.23
C ALA A 246 2.75 -23.30 16.26
N LEU A 247 4.03 -23.46 16.59
CA LEU A 247 4.75 -22.53 17.47
C LEU A 247 4.82 -21.11 16.88
N ALA A 248 5.08 -20.97 15.57
CA ALA A 248 5.08 -19.69 14.88
C ALA A 248 3.70 -19.01 14.92
N ARG A 249 2.63 -19.81 14.77
CA ARG A 249 1.26 -19.31 14.88
C ARG A 249 0.91 -18.92 16.31
N VAL A 250 1.30 -19.69 17.34
CA VAL A 250 1.17 -19.27 18.75
C VAL A 250 1.91 -17.96 18.96
N ALA A 251 3.16 -17.85 18.47
CA ALA A 251 3.99 -16.66 18.66
C ALA A 251 3.34 -15.40 18.09
N SER A 252 2.59 -15.54 17.00
CA SER A 252 1.88 -14.41 16.37
C SER A 252 0.77 -13.83 17.25
N ASP A 253 0.18 -14.64 18.14
CA ASP A 253 -0.82 -14.17 19.13
C ASP A 253 -0.16 -13.80 20.48
N ASP A 254 0.77 -14.64 20.94
CA ASP A 254 1.51 -14.48 22.20
C ASP A 254 2.90 -15.14 22.10
N ALA A 255 3.93 -14.30 21.90
CA ALA A 255 5.29 -14.76 21.74
C ALA A 255 5.89 -15.33 23.03
N ALA A 256 5.49 -14.83 24.20
CA ALA A 256 5.94 -15.37 25.49
C ALA A 256 5.39 -16.80 25.70
N GLN A 257 4.13 -17.02 25.35
CA GLN A 257 3.49 -18.33 25.44
C GLN A 257 4.09 -19.36 24.48
N ALA A 258 4.46 -18.92 23.27
CA ALA A 258 5.19 -19.75 22.31
C ALA A 258 6.60 -20.10 22.80
N HIS A 259 7.31 -19.12 23.39
CA HIS A 259 8.63 -19.37 23.97
C HIS A 259 8.57 -20.39 25.12
N PHE A 260 7.58 -20.29 26.01
CA PHE A 260 7.38 -21.26 27.08
C PHE A 260 7.20 -22.70 26.54
N ARG A 261 6.42 -22.87 25.47
CA ARG A 261 6.26 -24.17 24.80
C ARG A 261 7.52 -24.64 24.10
N LEU A 262 8.24 -23.74 23.44
CA LEU A 262 9.53 -24.05 22.82
C LEU A 262 10.52 -24.61 23.84
N GLN A 263 10.61 -24.03 25.05
CA GLN A 263 11.53 -24.53 26.09
C GLN A 263 11.26 -26.00 26.45
N ARG A 264 9.99 -26.41 26.51
CA ARG A 264 9.61 -27.81 26.81
C ARG A 264 9.93 -28.78 25.67
N LEU A 265 10.08 -28.26 24.45
CA LEU A 265 10.35 -29.03 23.24
C LEU A 265 11.78 -28.81 22.72
N PHE A 266 12.63 -28.09 23.47
CA PHE A 266 13.88 -27.55 22.95
C PHE A 266 14.82 -28.64 22.41
N ASP A 267 15.01 -29.72 23.17
CA ASP A 267 15.87 -30.86 22.80
C ASP A 267 15.27 -31.74 21.70
N ARG A 268 14.01 -31.51 21.33
CA ARG A 268 13.29 -32.26 20.30
C ARG A 268 13.48 -31.68 18.89
N PHE A 269 14.04 -30.48 18.78
CA PHE A 269 14.34 -29.81 17.51
C PHE A 269 15.84 -29.83 17.20
N LYS A 270 16.19 -29.76 15.92
CA LYS A 270 17.59 -29.54 15.48
C LYS A 270 18.03 -28.10 15.77
N SER A 271 19.35 -27.85 15.76
CA SER A 271 19.91 -26.51 16.02
C SER A 271 19.36 -25.44 15.07
N ASN A 272 19.33 -25.72 13.77
CA ASN A 272 18.78 -24.81 12.75
C ASN A 272 17.26 -24.58 12.91
N GLU A 273 16.51 -25.60 13.32
CA GLU A 273 15.07 -25.51 13.58
C GLU A 273 14.79 -24.64 14.82
N ARG A 274 15.58 -24.79 15.89
CA ARG A 274 15.52 -23.90 17.06
C ARG A 274 15.83 -22.45 16.69
N ALA A 275 16.92 -22.24 15.94
CA ALA A 275 17.35 -20.93 15.47
C ALA A 275 16.25 -20.23 14.65
N PHE A 276 15.58 -20.98 13.76
CA PHE A 276 14.43 -20.51 13.00
C PHE A 276 13.26 -20.04 13.89
N VAL A 277 12.84 -20.84 14.90
CA VAL A 277 11.75 -20.43 15.81
C VAL A 277 12.16 -19.22 16.64
N TYR A 278 13.41 -19.14 17.07
CA TYR A 278 13.90 -17.96 17.78
C TYR A 278 13.87 -16.70 16.92
N GLY A 279 14.14 -16.79 15.62
CA GLY A 279 13.95 -15.68 14.68
C GLY A 279 12.49 -15.22 14.61
N ILE A 280 11.53 -16.17 14.64
CA ILE A 280 10.10 -15.86 14.68
C ILE A 280 9.68 -15.27 16.03
N LEU A 281 10.17 -15.83 17.14
CA LEU A 281 9.93 -15.30 18.49
C LEU A 281 10.46 -13.88 18.62
N GLY A 282 11.69 -13.62 18.15
CA GLY A 282 12.28 -12.29 18.10
C GLY A 282 11.39 -11.31 17.34
N TRP A 283 10.94 -11.70 16.15
CA TRP A 283 10.05 -10.86 15.32
C TRP A 283 8.71 -10.57 15.98
N ARG A 284 7.95 -11.62 16.36
CA ARG A 284 6.62 -11.45 16.97
C ARG A 284 6.70 -10.81 18.35
N GLY A 285 7.75 -11.11 19.11
CA GLY A 285 8.05 -10.45 20.36
C GLY A 285 8.31 -8.97 20.17
N ALA A 286 9.04 -8.58 19.13
CA ALA A 286 9.31 -7.18 18.82
C ALA A 286 8.03 -6.42 18.41
N GLU A 287 7.15 -7.02 17.61
CA GLU A 287 5.82 -6.48 17.27
C GLU A 287 4.92 -6.33 18.52
N GLN A 288 5.07 -7.23 19.49
CA GLN A 288 4.35 -7.19 20.77
C GLN A 288 5.05 -6.32 21.82
N HIS A 289 6.17 -5.66 21.47
CA HIS A 289 7.01 -4.86 22.36
C HIS A 289 7.52 -5.59 23.61
N LEU A 290 7.76 -6.90 23.50
CA LEU A 290 8.33 -7.70 24.58
C LEU A 290 9.82 -7.38 24.77
N PRO A 291 10.29 -7.10 26.00
CA PRO A 291 11.71 -6.83 26.27
C PRO A 291 12.66 -7.97 25.87
N ASP A 292 12.18 -9.21 25.88
CA ASP A 292 12.97 -10.40 25.53
C ASP A 292 13.16 -10.60 24.03
N ALA A 293 12.50 -9.82 23.17
CA ALA A 293 12.59 -9.95 21.72
C ALA A 293 14.05 -9.91 21.21
N ILE A 294 14.87 -9.00 21.76
CA ILE A 294 16.28 -8.90 21.38
C ILE A 294 17.09 -10.12 21.84
N LYS A 295 16.74 -10.73 22.98
CA LYS A 295 17.38 -11.97 23.46
C LYS A 295 17.03 -13.14 22.56
N TRP A 296 15.79 -13.23 22.11
CA TRP A 296 15.36 -14.25 21.15
C TRP A 296 16.05 -14.08 19.79
N TYR A 297 16.22 -12.86 19.29
CA TYR A 297 17.04 -12.63 18.09
C TYR A 297 18.51 -13.05 18.29
N ARG A 298 19.12 -12.78 19.45
CA ARG A 298 20.48 -13.27 19.75
C ARG A 298 20.53 -14.80 19.77
N ALA A 299 19.52 -15.46 20.33
CA ALA A 299 19.41 -16.92 20.34
C ALA A 299 19.16 -17.53 18.95
N ALA A 300 18.62 -16.75 18.02
CA ALA A 300 18.48 -17.16 16.61
C ALA A 300 19.83 -17.22 15.88
N GLY A 301 20.86 -16.52 16.36
CA GLY A 301 22.18 -16.49 15.73
C GLY A 301 22.10 -16.07 14.25
N ASP A 302 22.67 -16.91 13.39
CA ASP A 302 22.73 -16.71 11.93
C ASP A 302 21.58 -17.42 11.19
N ALA A 303 20.44 -17.65 11.86
CA ALA A 303 19.25 -18.15 11.19
C ALA A 303 18.89 -17.24 9.99
N PRO A 304 18.55 -17.81 8.83
CA PRO A 304 18.09 -17.00 7.71
C PRO A 304 16.81 -16.27 8.11
N LEU A 305 16.82 -14.95 7.95
CA LEU A 305 15.70 -14.08 8.26
C LEU A 305 15.12 -13.53 6.95
N THR A 306 13.80 -13.34 6.93
CA THR A 306 13.15 -12.51 5.91
C THR A 306 13.53 -11.04 6.09
N GLU A 307 13.35 -10.24 5.04
CA GLU A 307 13.56 -8.78 5.12
C GLU A 307 12.79 -8.15 6.29
N GLU A 308 11.54 -8.56 6.52
CA GLU A 308 10.73 -8.05 7.63
C GLU A 308 11.31 -8.45 8.99
N GLN A 309 11.78 -9.69 9.14
CA GLN A 309 12.43 -10.14 10.37
C GLN A 309 13.76 -9.41 10.63
N HIS A 310 14.52 -9.07 9.59
CA HIS A 310 15.70 -8.23 9.73
C HIS A 310 15.33 -6.83 10.22
N ALA A 311 14.32 -6.19 9.61
CA ALA A 311 13.86 -4.87 10.04
C ALA A 311 13.39 -4.86 11.51
N TRP A 312 12.65 -5.90 11.93
CA TRP A 312 12.21 -6.03 13.33
C TRP A 312 13.34 -6.34 14.30
N ARG A 313 14.43 -6.95 13.87
CA ARG A 313 15.64 -7.11 14.69
C ARG A 313 16.26 -5.75 15.03
N VAL A 314 16.33 -4.84 14.07
CA VAL A 314 16.78 -3.45 14.29
C VAL A 314 15.83 -2.73 15.24
N ARG A 315 14.52 -2.82 15.02
CA ARG A 315 13.48 -2.20 15.88
C ARG A 315 13.51 -2.70 17.32
N ALA A 316 13.73 -4.00 17.53
CA ALA A 316 13.90 -4.58 18.85
C ALA A 316 15.12 -3.99 19.58
N ALA A 317 16.25 -3.86 18.87
CA ALA A 317 17.46 -3.26 19.41
C ALA A 317 17.28 -1.76 19.73
N LEU A 318 16.56 -1.01 18.88
CA LEU A 318 16.23 0.40 19.09
C LEU A 318 15.41 0.60 20.37
N ARG A 319 14.33 -0.18 20.58
CA ARG A 319 13.55 -0.09 21.84
C ARG A 319 14.35 -0.49 23.08
N ALA A 320 15.26 -1.46 22.93
CA ALA A 320 16.17 -1.86 23.98
C ALA A 320 17.28 -0.82 24.25
N THR A 321 17.39 0.23 23.43
CA THR A 321 18.46 1.24 23.49
C THR A 321 19.86 0.61 23.44
N ASP A 322 19.99 -0.55 22.79
CA ASP A 322 21.26 -1.28 22.64
C ASP A 322 21.90 -0.89 21.31
N TRP A 323 22.65 0.21 21.31
CA TRP A 323 23.25 0.77 20.10
C TRP A 323 24.25 -0.17 19.42
N LYS A 324 24.93 -1.05 20.18
CA LYS A 324 25.80 -2.09 19.63
C LYS A 324 24.97 -3.12 18.85
N ALA A 325 23.83 -3.55 19.39
CA ALA A 325 22.92 -4.43 18.68
C ALA A 325 22.23 -3.77 17.49
N VAL A 326 21.93 -2.46 17.56
CA VAL A 326 21.39 -1.68 16.42
C VAL A 326 22.38 -1.73 15.26
N ARG A 327 23.65 -1.36 15.51
CA ARG A 327 24.71 -1.41 14.50
C ARG A 327 24.84 -2.80 13.88
N SER A 328 25.01 -3.82 14.72
CA SER A 328 25.16 -5.21 14.26
C SER A 328 23.95 -5.71 13.46
N ALA A 329 22.72 -5.35 13.86
CA ALA A 329 21.53 -5.73 13.13
C ALA A 329 21.41 -5.03 11.76
N ILE A 330 21.84 -3.77 11.67
CA ILE A 330 21.86 -3.00 10.41
C ILE A 330 22.95 -3.52 9.47
N GLU A 331 24.15 -3.81 9.98
CA GLU A 331 25.25 -4.37 9.18
C GLU A 331 24.86 -5.75 8.60
N ALA A 332 23.99 -6.50 9.28
CA ALA A 332 23.47 -7.79 8.83
C ALA A 332 22.23 -7.70 7.90
N LEU A 333 21.73 -6.51 7.57
CA LEU A 333 20.65 -6.35 6.59
C LEU A 333 21.13 -6.72 5.17
N PRO A 334 20.22 -7.20 4.30
CA PRO A 334 20.47 -7.26 2.86
C PRO A 334 20.90 -5.90 2.30
N GLU A 335 21.80 -5.88 1.31
CA GLU A 335 22.40 -4.65 0.77
C GLU A 335 21.34 -3.63 0.32
N ARG A 336 20.30 -4.11 -0.37
CA ARG A 336 19.18 -3.28 -0.82
C ARG A 336 18.52 -2.54 0.34
N MET A 337 18.33 -3.21 1.47
CA MET A 337 17.75 -2.61 2.66
C MET A 337 18.72 -1.62 3.31
N ARG A 338 20.03 -1.92 3.42
CA ARG A 338 21.01 -1.00 4.03
C ARG A 338 21.03 0.40 3.38
N GLY A 339 20.63 0.50 2.11
CA GLY A 339 20.49 1.77 1.38
C GLY A 339 19.22 2.56 1.69
N GLU A 340 18.26 2.03 2.46
CA GLU A 340 17.02 2.74 2.79
C GLU A 340 17.28 3.85 3.84
N PRO A 341 16.65 5.04 3.72
CA PRO A 341 16.91 6.18 4.61
C PRO A 341 16.77 5.87 6.11
N ALA A 342 15.83 4.99 6.47
CA ALA A 342 15.63 4.57 7.85
C ALA A 342 16.89 3.94 8.46
N TRP A 343 17.49 3.00 7.74
CA TRP A 343 18.63 2.24 8.24
C TRP A 343 19.92 3.05 8.12
N ILE A 344 20.04 3.93 7.13
CA ILE A 344 21.13 4.91 7.06
C ILE A 344 21.10 5.82 8.30
N TYR A 345 19.95 6.40 8.63
CA TYR A 345 19.81 7.28 9.81
C TYR A 345 20.15 6.53 11.11
N TRP A 346 19.55 5.36 11.33
CA TRP A 346 19.80 4.59 12.56
C TRP A 346 21.22 4.04 12.64
N HIS A 347 21.88 3.78 11.51
CA HIS A 347 23.29 3.44 11.49
C HIS A 347 24.13 4.63 11.97
N GLY A 348 23.90 5.82 11.42
CA GLY A 348 24.55 7.05 11.88
C GLY A 348 24.35 7.29 13.38
N ARG A 349 23.12 7.10 13.88
CA ARG A 349 22.81 7.19 15.31
C ARG A 349 23.57 6.17 16.16
N SER A 350 23.69 4.94 15.69
CA SER A 350 24.45 3.90 16.38
C SER A 350 25.95 4.20 16.42
N LEU A 351 26.51 4.77 15.35
CA LEU A 351 27.92 5.17 15.26
C LEU A 351 28.21 6.34 16.21
N ALA A 352 27.36 7.38 16.20
CA ALA A 352 27.47 8.51 17.12
C ALA A 352 27.40 8.04 18.60
N ALA A 353 26.47 7.14 18.93
CA ALA A 353 26.36 6.56 20.28
C ALA A 353 27.59 5.72 20.69
N MET A 354 28.43 5.31 19.73
CA MET A 354 29.67 4.58 19.94
C MET A 354 30.92 5.48 19.80
N ASN A 355 30.74 6.81 19.76
CA ASN A 355 31.78 7.82 19.57
C ASN A 355 32.52 7.73 18.21
N ASP A 356 31.88 7.19 17.18
CA ASP A 356 32.34 7.27 15.78
C ASP A 356 31.61 8.40 15.06
N ASP A 357 32.01 9.64 15.38
CA ASP A 357 31.39 10.85 14.85
C ASP A 357 31.61 11.01 13.34
N ALA A 358 32.79 10.61 12.84
CA ALA A 358 33.11 10.67 11.42
C ALA A 358 32.21 9.70 10.61
N GLY A 359 32.05 8.47 11.10
CA GLY A 359 31.12 7.51 10.51
C GLY A 359 29.66 7.98 10.58
N ALA A 360 29.26 8.59 11.69
CA ALA A 360 27.91 9.13 11.85
C ALA A 360 27.61 10.25 10.84
N VAL A 361 28.50 11.25 10.73
CA VAL A 361 28.39 12.35 9.77
C VAL A 361 28.31 11.83 8.34
N TYR A 362 29.14 10.83 8.00
CA TYR A 362 29.09 10.19 6.68
C TYR A 362 27.72 9.59 6.39
N GLN A 363 27.11 8.88 7.36
CA GLN A 363 25.77 8.31 7.15
C GLN A 363 24.71 9.40 6.99
N TYR A 364 24.69 10.42 7.85
CA TYR A 364 23.68 11.48 7.79
C TYR A 364 23.75 12.27 6.48
N ALA A 365 24.96 12.60 6.00
CA ALA A 365 25.16 13.39 4.78
C ALA A 365 24.55 12.72 3.53
N ARG A 366 24.42 11.40 3.51
CA ARG A 366 23.84 10.65 2.38
C ARG A 366 22.36 10.92 2.14
N ILE A 367 21.63 11.37 3.17
CA ILE A 367 20.17 11.53 3.12
C ILE A 367 19.68 12.92 3.58
N ALA A 368 20.58 13.78 4.06
CA ALA A 368 20.24 15.08 4.66
C ALA A 368 19.53 16.08 3.73
N ASP A 369 19.62 15.89 2.41
CA ASP A 369 18.92 16.75 1.43
C ASP A 369 17.46 16.31 1.20
N GLY A 370 17.05 15.17 1.76
CA GLY A 370 15.71 14.64 1.65
C GLY A 370 14.70 15.36 2.56
N ALA A 371 13.53 15.68 2.01
CA ALA A 371 12.39 16.22 2.77
C ALA A 371 11.51 15.13 3.42
N ASP A 372 11.97 13.88 3.44
CA ASP A 372 11.32 12.79 4.15
C ASP A 372 11.73 12.75 5.63
N PHE A 373 11.06 11.91 6.42
CA PHE A 373 11.25 11.83 7.86
C PHE A 373 12.71 11.63 8.29
N TYR A 374 13.45 10.75 7.62
CA TYR A 374 14.83 10.46 8.02
C TYR A 374 15.83 11.44 7.42
N GLY A 375 15.55 11.97 6.23
CA GLY A 375 16.34 13.06 5.67
C GLY A 375 16.31 14.31 6.56
N LEU A 376 15.13 14.71 7.03
CA LEU A 376 14.96 15.81 7.97
C LEU A 376 15.70 15.57 9.29
N LEU A 377 15.60 14.36 9.86
CA LEU A 377 16.33 14.04 11.09
C LEU A 377 17.85 14.05 10.87
N ALA A 378 18.34 13.49 9.76
CA ALA A 378 19.76 13.49 9.42
C ALA A 378 20.30 14.91 9.20
N ALA A 379 19.53 15.78 8.56
CA ALA A 379 19.88 17.21 8.42
C ALA A 379 20.05 17.87 9.80
N GLU A 380 19.15 17.61 10.74
CA GLU A 380 19.23 18.14 12.09
C GLU A 380 20.42 17.58 12.89
N GLU A 381 20.82 16.32 12.69
CA GLU A 381 22.07 15.79 13.29
C GLU A 381 23.32 16.52 12.75
N LEU A 382 23.26 17.07 11.54
CA LEU A 382 24.31 17.89 10.92
C LEU A 382 24.19 19.38 11.26
N GLY A 383 23.26 19.77 12.14
CA GLY A 383 23.02 21.17 12.51
C GLY A 383 22.35 22.00 11.40
N ARG A 384 21.74 21.35 10.41
CA ARG A 384 21.00 22.00 9.32
C ARG A 384 19.51 22.03 9.64
N SER A 385 18.84 23.11 9.26
CA SER A 385 17.38 23.18 9.28
C SER A 385 16.84 22.98 7.87
N PHE A 386 15.61 22.47 7.76
CA PHE A 386 14.96 22.36 6.47
C PHE A 386 14.58 23.75 5.93
N GLU A 387 15.13 24.07 4.76
CA GLU A 387 14.79 25.26 3.99
C GLU A 387 14.23 24.83 2.63
N PRO A 388 13.03 25.30 2.24
CA PRO A 388 12.50 25.01 0.92
C PRO A 388 13.44 25.56 -0.18
N PRO A 389 13.81 24.75 -1.19
CA PRO A 389 14.61 25.25 -2.30
C PRO A 389 13.88 26.37 -3.05
N PRO A 390 14.61 27.35 -3.61
CA PRO A 390 14.01 28.46 -4.35
C PRO A 390 13.30 27.95 -5.61
N THR A 391 12.12 28.51 -5.90
CA THR A 391 11.37 28.21 -7.14
C THR A 391 11.98 28.94 -8.34
N GLN A 392 12.06 28.27 -9.50
CA GLN A 392 12.46 28.88 -10.79
C GLN A 392 11.27 28.95 -11.78
N PRO A 393 10.52 30.08 -11.87
CA PRO A 393 9.29 30.16 -12.67
C PRO A 393 9.53 30.27 -14.19
N ALA A 394 10.62 30.92 -14.61
CA ALA A 394 10.86 31.30 -16.02
C ALA A 394 11.06 30.10 -16.97
N GLN A 395 11.62 28.99 -16.49
CA GLN A 395 11.86 27.77 -17.29
C GLN A 395 10.56 26.99 -17.60
N ARG A 396 9.44 27.34 -16.97
CA ARG A 396 8.20 26.54 -16.99
C ARG A 396 7.23 26.91 -18.12
N GLN A 397 7.43 28.04 -18.81
CA GLN A 397 6.44 28.54 -19.77
C GLN A 397 6.33 27.67 -21.03
N ALA A 398 7.46 27.22 -21.59
CA ALA A 398 7.46 26.35 -22.78
C ALA A 398 6.86 24.96 -22.50
N ALA A 399 7.04 24.41 -21.30
CA ALA A 399 6.44 23.15 -20.91
C ALA A 399 4.92 23.22 -20.72
N ARG A 400 4.38 24.39 -20.31
CA ARG A 400 2.93 24.59 -20.12
C ARG A 400 2.13 24.37 -21.40
N GLU A 401 2.65 24.83 -22.54
CA GLU A 401 1.96 24.65 -23.83
C GLU A 401 1.93 23.18 -24.25
N ARG A 402 3.07 22.47 -24.15
CA ARG A 402 3.15 21.01 -24.39
C ARG A 402 2.10 20.26 -23.58
N VAL A 403 2.09 20.48 -22.27
CA VAL A 403 1.17 19.84 -21.31
C VAL A 403 -0.30 20.16 -21.61
N ARG A 404 -0.64 21.42 -21.96
CA ARG A 404 -2.01 21.80 -22.32
C ARG A 404 -2.48 21.13 -23.60
N SER A 405 -1.58 20.89 -24.56
CA SER A 405 -1.90 20.21 -25.82
C SER A 405 -1.87 18.67 -25.75
N ASP A 406 -1.37 18.08 -24.66
CA ASP A 406 -1.24 16.62 -24.54
C ASP A 406 -2.61 15.93 -24.44
N GLN A 407 -2.94 15.08 -25.41
CA GLN A 407 -4.25 14.43 -25.45
C GLN A 407 -4.47 13.41 -24.32
N GLY A 408 -3.40 12.81 -23.76
CA GLY A 408 -3.51 11.89 -22.64
C GLY A 408 -3.93 12.60 -21.36
N LEU A 409 -3.28 13.73 -21.06
CA LEU A 409 -3.65 14.59 -19.94
C LEU A 409 -5.06 15.18 -20.12
N GLN A 410 -5.44 15.60 -21.34
CA GLN A 410 -6.81 16.06 -21.59
C GLN A 410 -7.85 14.94 -21.39
N ARG A 411 -7.56 13.70 -21.79
CA ARG A 411 -8.43 12.54 -21.49
C ARG A 411 -8.52 12.30 -19.99
N ALA A 412 -7.40 12.35 -19.28
CA ALA A 412 -7.38 12.18 -17.83
C ALA A 412 -8.26 13.22 -17.12
N LEU A 413 -8.14 14.50 -17.48
CA LEU A 413 -8.96 15.59 -16.94
C LEU A 413 -10.45 15.43 -17.27
N ALA A 414 -10.78 15.00 -18.50
CA ALA A 414 -12.16 14.66 -18.85
C ALA A 414 -12.71 13.53 -17.98
N LEU A 415 -11.94 12.46 -17.76
CA LEU A 415 -12.34 11.35 -16.89
C LEU A 415 -12.49 11.77 -15.43
N PHE A 416 -11.66 12.68 -14.92
CA PHE A 416 -11.82 13.23 -13.57
C PHE A 416 -13.10 14.04 -13.42
N ARG A 417 -13.51 14.82 -14.43
CA ARG A 417 -14.77 15.58 -14.42
C ARG A 417 -16.01 14.67 -14.40
N LEU A 418 -15.89 13.45 -14.93
CA LEU A 418 -16.95 12.44 -14.96
C LEU A 418 -16.91 11.45 -13.78
N ASP A 419 -16.15 11.75 -12.73
CA ASP A 419 -15.93 10.87 -11.58
C ASP A 419 -15.38 9.46 -11.95
N MET A 420 -14.74 9.35 -13.11
CA MET A 420 -14.07 8.14 -13.60
C MET A 420 -12.61 8.12 -13.15
N ARG A 421 -12.38 8.27 -11.83
CA ARG A 421 -11.02 8.50 -11.29
C ARG A 421 -10.03 7.39 -11.59
N THR A 422 -10.44 6.12 -11.59
CA THR A 422 -9.54 5.00 -11.88
C THR A 422 -8.98 5.08 -13.30
N GLU A 423 -9.85 5.36 -14.26
CA GLU A 423 -9.51 5.58 -15.67
C GLU A 423 -8.66 6.86 -15.83
N GLY A 424 -9.06 7.96 -15.17
CA GLY A 424 -8.31 9.22 -15.21
C GLY A 424 -6.88 9.10 -14.67
N VAL A 425 -6.68 8.40 -13.55
CA VAL A 425 -5.33 8.16 -12.99
C VAL A 425 -4.46 7.35 -13.96
N ARG A 426 -5.05 6.38 -14.68
CA ARG A 426 -4.33 5.56 -15.65
C ARG A 426 -3.86 6.38 -16.85
N GLU A 427 -4.75 7.18 -17.45
CA GLU A 427 -4.37 8.09 -18.55
C GLU A 427 -3.33 9.10 -18.09
N TRP A 428 -3.51 9.68 -16.89
CA TRP A 428 -2.55 10.62 -16.32
C TRP A 428 -1.17 9.98 -16.21
N ASN A 429 -1.06 8.84 -15.54
CA ASN A 429 0.22 8.19 -15.32
C ASN A 429 0.88 7.74 -16.65
N TRP A 430 0.08 7.28 -17.61
CA TRP A 430 0.56 6.89 -18.94
C TRP A 430 1.14 8.08 -19.70
N ALA A 431 0.45 9.23 -19.71
CA ALA A 431 0.91 10.45 -20.37
C ALA A 431 2.22 11.00 -19.78
N LEU A 432 2.52 10.66 -18.52
CA LEU A 432 3.75 11.06 -17.85
C LEU A 432 4.90 10.06 -18.02
N GLN A 433 4.74 8.98 -18.77
CA GLN A 433 5.83 8.03 -19.02
C GLN A 433 6.90 8.69 -19.90
N ASP A 434 8.17 8.49 -19.54
CA ASP A 434 9.35 8.98 -20.27
C ASP A 434 9.40 10.50 -20.50
N GLN A 435 8.64 11.27 -19.73
CA GLN A 435 8.61 12.73 -19.77
C GLN A 435 9.72 13.35 -18.92
N ASP A 436 10.20 14.52 -19.35
CA ASP A 436 11.21 15.31 -18.64
C ASP A 436 10.65 16.03 -17.39
N ASP A 437 11.54 16.42 -16.47
CA ASP A 437 11.19 17.13 -15.23
C ASP A 437 10.38 18.41 -15.48
N ASP A 438 10.61 19.11 -16.59
CA ASP A 438 9.92 20.36 -16.93
C ASP A 438 8.46 20.09 -17.35
N PHE A 439 8.23 19.01 -18.08
CA PHE A 439 6.89 18.52 -18.42
C PHE A 439 6.17 18.04 -17.16
N LEU A 440 6.83 17.27 -16.29
CA LEU A 440 6.24 16.80 -15.04
C LEU A 440 5.81 17.97 -14.14
N ILE A 441 6.65 19.00 -13.97
CA ILE A 441 6.28 20.14 -13.12
C ILE A 441 5.15 20.99 -13.72
N ALA A 442 5.10 21.14 -15.04
CA ALA A 442 4.01 21.80 -15.73
C ALA A 442 2.70 20.99 -15.67
N ALA A 443 2.77 19.66 -15.77
CA ALA A 443 1.62 18.77 -15.58
C ALA A 443 1.10 18.80 -14.14
N ALA A 444 2.01 18.84 -13.16
CA ALA A 444 1.63 19.03 -11.75
C ALA A 444 0.87 20.35 -11.53
N ALA A 445 1.35 21.44 -12.14
CA ALA A 445 0.66 22.73 -12.09
C ALA A 445 -0.73 22.67 -12.77
N LEU A 446 -0.84 22.05 -13.96
CA LEU A 446 -2.13 21.86 -14.64
C LEU A 446 -3.13 21.07 -13.78
N ALA A 447 -2.68 20.01 -13.11
CA ALA A 447 -3.52 19.25 -12.19
C ALA A 447 -3.99 20.10 -11.00
N ALA A 448 -3.11 20.92 -10.43
CA ALA A 448 -3.45 21.82 -9.32
C ALA A 448 -4.48 22.88 -9.74
N GLU A 449 -4.29 23.51 -10.91
CA GLU A 449 -5.22 24.46 -11.53
C GLU A 449 -6.59 23.82 -11.81
N SER A 450 -6.61 22.52 -12.13
CA SER A 450 -7.83 21.75 -12.42
C SER A 450 -8.48 21.13 -11.16
N GLY A 451 -7.98 21.40 -9.96
CA GLY A 451 -8.51 20.84 -8.70
C GLY A 451 -8.21 19.35 -8.48
N VAL A 452 -7.30 18.76 -9.27
CA VAL A 452 -6.90 17.35 -9.18
C VAL A 452 -5.63 17.23 -8.32
N TYR A 453 -5.74 17.61 -7.04
CA TYR A 453 -4.60 17.83 -6.15
C TYR A 453 -3.73 16.59 -5.89
N ASP A 454 -4.31 15.39 -5.88
CA ASP A 454 -3.54 14.15 -5.71
C ASP A 454 -2.60 13.89 -6.89
N ARG A 455 -3.04 14.20 -8.11
CA ARG A 455 -2.20 14.09 -9.31
C ARG A 455 -1.13 15.17 -9.32
N ALA A 456 -1.46 16.38 -8.89
CA ALA A 456 -0.50 17.46 -8.76
C ALA A 456 0.66 17.06 -7.82
N ILE A 457 0.33 16.61 -6.60
CA ILE A 457 1.31 16.18 -5.60
C ILE A 457 2.13 14.99 -6.11
N ASN A 458 1.47 13.94 -6.60
CA ASN A 458 2.15 12.73 -7.07
C ASN A 458 3.10 13.02 -8.25
N THR A 459 2.72 13.94 -9.14
CA THR A 459 3.57 14.32 -10.28
C THR A 459 4.75 15.17 -9.82
N ALA A 460 4.52 16.14 -8.93
CA ALA A 460 5.59 16.99 -8.39
C ALA A 460 6.61 16.21 -7.54
N GLU A 461 6.20 15.13 -6.86
CA GLU A 461 7.07 14.23 -6.12
C GLU A 461 8.07 13.46 -7.03
N ARG A 462 7.77 13.30 -8.32
CA ARG A 462 8.65 12.59 -9.28
C ARG A 462 9.81 13.45 -9.79
N VAL A 463 9.70 14.78 -9.73
CA VAL A 463 10.71 15.72 -10.24
C VAL A 463 11.92 15.75 -9.31
N SER A 464 13.10 15.39 -9.79
CA SER A 464 14.29 15.27 -8.93
C SER A 464 15.22 16.49 -8.97
N ARG A 465 15.44 17.09 -10.16
CA ARG A 465 16.47 18.14 -10.33
C ARG A 465 16.06 19.49 -9.76
N GLN A 466 14.80 19.86 -9.92
CA GLN A 466 14.27 21.16 -9.50
C GLN A 466 12.89 20.99 -8.83
N PRO A 467 12.85 20.44 -7.60
CA PRO A 467 11.60 20.20 -6.91
C PRO A 467 10.87 21.52 -6.60
N ASP A 468 9.57 21.57 -6.88
CA ASP A 468 8.71 22.67 -6.43
C ASP A 468 7.98 22.26 -5.15
N MET A 469 8.40 22.82 -4.01
CA MET A 469 7.78 22.49 -2.73
C MET A 469 6.36 23.01 -2.60
N GLY A 470 5.99 24.09 -3.31
CA GLY A 470 4.61 24.57 -3.35
C GLY A 470 3.66 23.56 -4.00
N LEU A 471 4.11 22.86 -5.05
CA LEU A 471 3.33 21.80 -5.71
C LEU A 471 3.38 20.46 -4.97
N ARG A 472 4.51 20.12 -4.31
CA ARG A 472 4.62 18.90 -3.48
C ARG A 472 3.81 18.98 -2.19
N TYR A 473 3.67 20.18 -1.64
CA TYR A 473 2.98 20.49 -0.38
C TYR A 473 1.90 21.55 -0.62
N LEU A 474 0.95 21.23 -1.52
CA LEU A 474 -0.22 22.09 -1.77
C LEU A 474 -1.01 22.33 -0.49
N ALA A 475 -1.61 23.51 -0.38
CA ALA A 475 -2.48 23.90 0.73
C ALA A 475 -3.88 24.33 0.25
N PRO A 476 -4.65 23.48 -0.47
CA PRO A 476 -6.00 23.82 -0.91
C PRO A 476 -6.95 23.94 0.27
N TYR A 477 -8.14 24.53 0.05
CA TYR A 477 -9.19 24.69 1.06
C TYR A 477 -8.78 25.47 2.32
N ARG A 478 -7.77 26.35 2.23
CA ARG A 478 -7.25 27.09 3.39
C ARG A 478 -8.32 27.90 4.12
N GLU A 479 -9.19 28.55 3.37
CA GLU A 479 -10.32 29.34 3.89
C GLU A 479 -11.28 28.51 4.75
N LEU A 480 -11.36 27.20 4.48
CA LEU A 480 -12.15 26.25 5.27
C LEU A 480 -11.36 25.66 6.45
N ILE A 481 -10.09 25.32 6.25
CA ILE A 481 -9.28 24.56 7.22
C ILE A 481 -8.75 25.46 8.34
N GLU A 482 -8.23 26.64 8.00
CA GLU A 482 -7.55 27.51 8.97
C GLU A 482 -8.45 27.96 10.13
N PRO A 483 -9.72 28.39 9.90
CA PRO A 483 -10.62 28.73 11.01
C PRO A 483 -10.91 27.53 11.93
N GLN A 484 -11.06 26.33 11.37
CA GLN A 484 -11.34 25.11 12.13
C GLN A 484 -10.13 24.68 12.97
N ALA A 485 -8.92 24.71 12.38
CA ALA A 485 -7.69 24.42 13.10
C ALA A 485 -7.49 25.39 14.28
N ARG A 486 -7.65 26.70 14.03
CA ARG A 486 -7.53 27.75 15.05
C ARG A 486 -8.54 27.56 16.18
N ALA A 487 -9.81 27.31 15.85
CA ALA A 487 -10.87 27.09 16.84
C ALA A 487 -10.62 25.88 17.75
N GLN A 488 -9.90 24.86 17.25
CA GLN A 488 -9.54 23.67 18.02
C GLN A 488 -8.16 23.78 18.71
N GLY A 489 -7.46 24.91 18.56
CA GLY A 489 -6.09 25.07 19.06
C GLY A 489 -5.13 24.04 18.46
N LEU A 490 -5.34 23.69 17.19
CA LEU A 490 -4.49 22.79 16.42
C LEU A 490 -3.56 23.60 15.54
N GLU A 491 -2.32 23.14 15.42
CA GLU A 491 -1.36 23.71 14.47
C GLU A 491 -1.83 23.45 13.03
N LEU A 492 -1.89 24.51 12.22
CA LEU A 492 -2.33 24.43 10.83
C LEU A 492 -1.47 23.47 10.00
N SER A 493 -0.15 23.50 10.20
CA SER A 493 0.77 22.62 9.46
C SER A 493 0.54 21.14 9.75
N TRP A 494 0.18 20.79 10.99
CA TRP A 494 -0.10 19.41 11.38
C TRP A 494 -1.43 18.93 10.79
N VAL A 495 -2.45 19.79 10.74
CA VAL A 495 -3.72 19.48 10.05
C VAL A 495 -3.48 19.24 8.56
N TYR A 496 -2.72 20.11 7.90
CA TYR A 496 -2.35 19.92 6.48
C TYR A 496 -1.50 18.67 6.26
N GLY A 497 -0.53 18.41 7.14
CA GLY A 497 0.33 17.24 7.07
C GLY A 497 -0.44 15.93 7.20
N LEU A 498 -1.47 15.91 8.05
CA LEU A 498 -2.43 14.82 8.20
C LEU A 498 -3.30 14.68 6.95
N MET A 499 -3.95 15.76 6.50
CA MET A 499 -4.85 15.74 5.33
C MET A 499 -4.14 15.32 4.04
N ARG A 500 -2.89 15.79 3.84
CA ARG A 500 -2.02 15.35 2.76
C ARG A 500 -1.84 13.84 2.80
N GLN A 501 -1.61 13.27 3.97
CA GLN A 501 -1.41 11.85 4.14
C GLN A 501 -2.69 11.03 3.96
N GLU A 502 -3.81 11.51 4.49
CA GLU A 502 -5.09 10.79 4.49
C GLU A 502 -5.73 10.73 3.09
N SER A 503 -5.79 11.86 2.38
CA SER A 503 -6.58 11.94 1.14
C SER A 503 -5.83 12.53 -0.04
N ARG A 504 -4.62 13.08 0.17
CA ARG A 504 -3.96 13.97 -0.79
C ARG A 504 -4.93 15.07 -1.30
N PHE A 505 -5.80 15.54 -0.40
CA PHE A 505 -6.83 16.56 -0.64
C PHE A 505 -7.95 16.18 -1.60
N VAL A 506 -8.26 14.89 -1.76
CA VAL A 506 -9.41 14.42 -2.56
C VAL A 506 -10.67 14.33 -1.69
N PRO A 507 -11.69 15.20 -1.89
CA PRO A 507 -12.91 15.18 -1.07
C PRO A 507 -13.74 13.90 -1.20
N ALA A 508 -13.70 13.26 -2.36
CA ALA A 508 -14.40 12.02 -2.64
C ALA A 508 -13.64 10.76 -2.15
N ALA A 509 -12.48 10.91 -1.49
CA ALA A 509 -11.65 9.78 -1.08
C ALA A 509 -12.42 8.82 -0.16
N ARG A 510 -12.35 7.54 -0.48
CA ARG A 510 -12.91 6.46 0.33
C ARG A 510 -11.94 5.29 0.44
N SER A 511 -11.53 4.95 1.65
CA SER A 511 -10.69 3.76 1.89
C SER A 511 -11.49 2.47 1.73
N SER A 512 -10.79 1.34 1.57
CA SER A 512 -11.40 0.01 1.56
C SER A 512 -12.15 -0.31 2.86
N ALA A 513 -11.67 0.20 4.00
CA ALA A 513 -12.33 0.09 5.30
C ALA A 513 -13.54 1.04 5.44
N GLY A 514 -13.71 1.99 4.53
CA GLY A 514 -14.85 2.90 4.48
C GLY A 514 -14.65 4.27 5.14
N ALA A 515 -13.40 4.66 5.43
CA ALA A 515 -13.04 6.02 5.82
C ALA A 515 -13.37 7.01 4.69
N GLN A 516 -13.79 8.24 4.99
CA GLN A 516 -14.32 9.17 3.98
C GLN A 516 -13.75 10.58 4.09
N GLY A 517 -13.60 11.21 2.93
CA GLY A 517 -13.33 12.64 2.80
C GLY A 517 -11.88 13.04 3.03
N LEU A 518 -11.68 14.35 3.13
CA LEU A 518 -10.38 15.02 3.21
C LEU A 518 -9.50 14.53 4.38
N MET A 519 -10.12 14.22 5.51
CA MET A 519 -9.48 13.74 6.74
C MET A 519 -9.74 12.26 7.03
N GLN A 520 -10.26 11.50 6.04
CA GLN A 520 -10.55 10.06 6.13
C GLN A 520 -11.24 9.63 7.44
N ILE A 521 -12.40 10.22 7.70
CA ILE A 521 -13.17 9.91 8.91
C ILE A 521 -13.96 8.62 8.73
N MET A 522 -13.79 7.67 9.65
CA MET A 522 -14.63 6.47 9.72
C MET A 522 -16.08 6.84 10.09
N PRO A 523 -17.11 6.24 9.48
CA PRO A 523 -18.52 6.56 9.79
C PRO A 523 -18.89 6.46 11.27
N ALA A 524 -18.34 5.45 11.96
CA ALA A 524 -18.54 5.27 13.40
C ALA A 524 -17.92 6.42 14.21
N THR A 525 -16.69 6.82 13.85
CA THR A 525 -15.99 7.97 14.44
C THR A 525 -16.76 9.26 14.19
N GLY A 526 -17.19 9.52 12.95
CA GLY A 526 -17.97 10.71 12.61
C GLY A 526 -19.25 10.83 13.42
N ARG A 527 -19.99 9.73 13.58
CA ARG A 527 -21.19 9.69 14.44
C ARG A 527 -20.87 9.93 15.91
N TRP A 528 -19.75 9.39 16.39
CA TRP A 528 -19.31 9.61 17.78
C TRP A 528 -18.93 11.06 18.03
N VAL A 529 -18.13 11.67 17.15
CA VAL A 529 -17.74 13.09 17.23
C VAL A 529 -18.96 13.99 17.11
N ALA A 530 -19.83 13.77 16.12
CA ALA A 530 -21.03 14.59 15.92
C ALA A 530 -21.89 14.66 17.19
N ARG A 531 -22.08 13.54 17.89
CA ARG A 531 -22.77 13.52 19.19
C ARG A 531 -22.03 14.32 20.26
N LYS A 532 -20.69 14.23 20.32
CA LYS A 532 -19.87 14.95 21.29
C LYS A 532 -19.90 16.47 21.09
N ILE A 533 -20.00 16.93 19.85
CA ILE A 533 -20.06 18.36 19.51
C ILE A 533 -21.50 18.89 19.35
N GLY A 534 -22.51 18.08 19.67
CA GLY A 534 -23.92 18.50 19.66
C GLY A 534 -24.59 18.56 18.28
N VAL A 535 -23.96 18.03 17.23
CA VAL A 535 -24.56 17.96 15.88
C VAL A 535 -25.69 16.92 15.85
N ARG A 536 -26.91 17.40 15.63
CA ARG A 536 -28.11 16.56 15.47
C ARG A 536 -28.30 16.15 14.01
N GLY A 537 -28.91 14.99 13.78
CA GLY A 537 -29.25 14.54 12.42
C GLY A 537 -28.07 14.07 11.56
N PHE A 538 -26.93 13.71 12.17
CA PHE A 538 -25.73 13.27 11.44
C PHE A 538 -26.04 12.19 10.39
N ASN A 539 -25.73 12.51 9.14
CA ASN A 539 -25.78 11.60 8.00
C ASN A 539 -24.34 11.29 7.56
N VAL A 540 -24.05 10.01 7.27
CA VAL A 540 -22.72 9.56 6.84
C VAL A 540 -22.27 10.28 5.56
N ASN A 541 -23.19 10.65 4.66
CA ASN A 541 -22.88 11.37 3.42
C ASN A 541 -22.26 12.76 3.67
N TRP A 542 -22.48 13.37 4.84
CA TRP A 542 -21.84 14.63 5.21
C TRP A 542 -20.32 14.51 5.27
N LEU A 543 -19.79 13.31 5.51
CA LEU A 543 -18.33 13.10 5.53
C LEU A 543 -17.69 13.27 4.14
N ARG A 544 -18.47 13.34 3.05
CA ARG A 544 -17.97 13.63 1.70
C ARG A 544 -17.91 15.13 1.40
N GLU A 545 -18.62 15.94 2.17
CA GLU A 545 -18.63 17.38 2.02
C GLU A 545 -17.41 17.97 2.74
N PRO A 546 -16.52 18.72 2.05
CA PRO A 546 -15.30 19.25 2.65
C PRO A 546 -15.51 19.93 4.00
N GLN A 547 -16.52 20.81 4.09
CA GLN A 547 -16.78 21.59 5.30
C GLN A 547 -17.10 20.74 6.51
N ASN A 548 -18.03 19.81 6.34
CA ASN A 548 -18.44 18.88 7.40
C ASN A 548 -17.32 17.90 7.77
N ASN A 549 -16.58 17.42 6.78
CA ASN A 549 -15.45 16.52 7.01
C ASN A 549 -14.33 17.19 7.82
N VAL A 550 -13.95 18.43 7.45
CA VAL A 550 -12.91 19.19 8.14
C VAL A 550 -13.35 19.52 9.56
N MET A 551 -14.59 20.00 9.77
CA MET A 551 -15.13 20.26 11.10
C MET A 551 -15.06 19.01 12.00
N ILE A 552 -15.58 17.86 11.52
CA ILE A 552 -15.57 16.62 12.30
C ILE A 552 -14.14 16.13 12.55
N GLY A 553 -13.26 16.21 11.54
CA GLY A 553 -11.90 15.71 11.62
C GLY A 553 -11.01 16.53 12.55
N THR A 554 -11.11 17.87 12.54
CA THR A 554 -10.35 18.71 13.49
C THR A 554 -10.84 18.52 14.92
N HIS A 555 -12.16 18.38 15.15
CA HIS A 555 -12.67 18.01 16.46
C HIS A 555 -12.15 16.64 16.94
N TYR A 556 -12.14 15.63 16.05
CA TYR A 556 -11.59 14.32 16.38
C TYR A 556 -10.11 14.40 16.74
N MET A 557 -9.33 15.09 15.91
CA MET A 557 -7.90 15.31 16.10
C MET A 557 -7.59 15.98 17.44
N ARG A 558 -8.40 16.98 17.85
CA ARG A 558 -8.32 17.61 19.17
C ARG A 558 -8.62 16.64 20.31
N MET A 559 -9.72 15.88 20.23
CA MET A 559 -10.09 14.89 21.25
C MET A 559 -9.01 13.82 21.43
N VAL A 560 -8.41 13.36 20.32
CA VAL A 560 -7.32 12.37 20.35
C VAL A 560 -6.06 12.98 20.97
N MET A 561 -5.73 14.22 20.64
CA MET A 561 -4.58 14.94 21.21
C MET A 561 -4.70 15.11 22.73
N GLU A 562 -5.86 15.53 23.22
CA GLU A 562 -6.14 15.65 24.66
C GLU A 562 -6.01 14.30 25.39
N GLY A 563 -6.49 13.22 24.78
CA GLY A 563 -6.43 11.88 25.37
C GLY A 563 -5.04 11.21 25.39
N LEU A 564 -4.02 11.87 24.81
CA LEU A 564 -2.68 11.33 24.60
C LEU A 564 -1.58 12.36 24.96
N ASP A 565 -1.74 13.04 26.08
CA ASP A 565 -0.77 13.97 26.70
C ASP A 565 -0.38 15.16 25.80
N HIS A 566 -1.27 15.58 24.90
CA HIS A 566 -0.99 16.63 23.92
C HIS A 566 0.23 16.34 23.02
N HIS A 567 0.59 15.07 22.86
CA HIS A 567 1.78 14.68 22.12
C HIS A 567 1.45 14.40 20.64
N PRO A 568 2.00 15.15 19.66
CA PRO A 568 1.59 15.07 18.26
C PRO A 568 1.86 13.70 17.61
N VAL A 569 2.97 13.04 17.98
CA VAL A 569 3.29 11.67 17.53
C VAL A 569 2.23 10.66 17.98
N LEU A 570 1.89 10.66 19.26
CA LEU A 570 0.86 9.76 19.81
C LEU A 570 -0.50 10.09 19.23
N ALA A 571 -0.83 11.37 19.11
CA ALA A 571 -2.09 11.81 18.53
C ALA A 571 -2.24 11.35 17.08
N SER A 572 -1.17 11.43 16.28
CA SER A 572 -1.15 10.94 14.90
C SER A 572 -1.30 9.41 14.85
N ALA A 573 -0.61 8.67 15.72
CA ALA A 573 -0.78 7.22 15.83
C ALA A 573 -2.21 6.86 16.26
N GLY A 574 -2.78 7.61 17.20
CA GLY A 574 -4.13 7.43 17.74
C GLY A 574 -5.22 7.79 16.74
N TYR A 575 -4.96 8.75 15.86
CA TYR A 575 -5.87 9.12 14.79
C TYR A 575 -6.06 7.95 13.81
N ASN A 576 -4.94 7.37 13.35
CA ASN A 576 -4.94 6.28 12.36
C ASN A 576 -5.30 4.91 12.96
N ALA A 577 -4.72 4.53 14.11
CA ALA A 577 -4.89 3.18 14.69
C ALA A 577 -5.85 3.12 15.88
N GLY A 578 -6.34 4.27 16.35
CA GLY A 578 -7.16 4.42 17.55
C GLY A 578 -6.32 4.74 18.81
N PRO A 579 -6.79 5.64 19.71
CA PRO A 579 -6.02 6.10 20.87
C PRO A 579 -5.56 4.98 21.82
N GLY A 580 -6.37 3.93 21.96
CA GLY A 580 -6.01 2.78 22.81
C GLY A 580 -4.77 2.03 22.31
N ARG A 581 -4.58 1.91 20.99
CA ARG A 581 -3.37 1.29 20.42
C ARG A 581 -2.16 2.19 20.63
N ALA A 582 -2.29 3.48 20.30
CA ALA A 582 -1.23 4.45 20.49
C ALA A 582 -0.71 4.48 21.94
N ARG A 583 -1.61 4.41 22.92
CA ARG A 583 -1.26 4.30 24.34
C ARG A 583 -0.56 2.98 24.68
N ARG A 584 -1.06 1.84 24.19
CA ARG A 584 -0.46 0.51 24.43
C ARG A 584 0.95 0.36 23.86
N TRP A 585 1.29 1.07 22.79
CA TRP A 585 2.62 1.03 22.16
C TRP A 585 3.69 1.86 22.88
N ARG A 586 3.32 2.61 23.93
CA ARG A 586 4.27 3.30 24.80
C ARG A 586 5.20 2.30 25.47
N ASP A 587 6.39 2.75 25.84
CA ASP A 587 7.29 1.96 26.66
C ASP A 587 6.99 2.17 28.16
N GLN A 588 7.50 1.29 29.00
CA GLN A 588 7.46 1.49 30.46
C GLN A 588 8.45 2.59 30.90
N ARG A 589 9.43 2.91 30.06
CA ARG A 589 10.39 4.00 30.25
C ARG A 589 10.08 5.16 29.29
N PRO A 590 10.59 6.39 29.54
CA PRO A 590 10.58 7.43 28.53
C PRO A 590 11.25 6.94 27.24
N LEU A 591 10.60 7.15 26.09
CA LEU A 591 11.05 6.68 24.79
C LEU A 591 11.16 7.86 23.82
N GLU A 592 12.27 7.95 23.09
CA GLU A 592 12.43 8.93 22.01
C GLU A 592 11.30 8.79 20.97
N GLY A 593 10.70 9.90 20.57
CA GLY A 593 9.57 9.89 19.64
C GLY A 593 9.87 9.24 18.29
N ALA A 594 11.11 9.36 17.80
CA ALA A 594 11.56 8.67 16.57
C ALA A 594 11.61 7.14 16.75
N ILE A 595 12.06 6.66 17.91
CA ILE A 595 12.07 5.22 18.23
C ILE A 595 10.64 4.71 18.38
N TYR A 596 9.75 5.46 19.05
CA TYR A 596 8.33 5.11 19.10
C TYR A 596 7.76 4.98 17.68
N ALA A 597 7.96 6.00 16.84
CA ALA A 597 7.44 6.01 15.48
C ALA A 597 7.95 4.82 14.67
N GLU A 598 9.26 4.52 14.72
CA GLU A 598 9.85 3.40 13.96
C GLU A 598 9.50 2.01 14.54
N THR A 599 8.98 1.94 15.76
CA THR A 599 8.66 0.66 16.41
C THR A 599 7.16 0.41 16.51
N ILE A 600 6.32 1.27 15.91
CA ILE A 600 4.88 1.01 15.77
C ILE A 600 4.66 -0.32 15.02
N PRO A 601 3.94 -1.30 15.59
CA PRO A 601 3.75 -2.64 15.00
C PRO A 601 3.02 -2.65 13.66
N PHE A 602 2.09 -1.71 13.45
CA PHE A 602 1.34 -1.66 12.21
C PHE A 602 2.12 -0.86 11.16
N ASP A 603 2.51 -1.52 10.07
CA ASP A 603 3.30 -0.91 9.00
C ASP A 603 2.66 0.34 8.42
N GLU A 604 1.35 0.30 8.22
CA GLU A 604 0.55 1.43 7.76
C GLU A 604 0.67 2.61 8.73
N THR A 605 0.43 2.38 10.03
CA THR A 605 0.49 3.42 11.06
C THR A 605 1.91 3.94 11.28
N ARG A 606 2.92 3.06 11.23
CA ARG A 606 4.34 3.41 11.33
C ARG A 606 4.74 4.38 10.22
N ARG A 607 4.37 4.05 8.98
CA ARG A 607 4.62 4.91 7.82
C ARG A 607 3.83 6.22 7.92
N TYR A 608 2.55 6.12 8.28
CA TYR A 608 1.66 7.25 8.45
C TYR A 608 2.20 8.28 9.43
N VAL A 609 2.59 7.88 10.65
CA VAL A 609 3.10 8.80 11.67
C VAL A 609 4.36 9.52 11.19
N LYS A 610 5.31 8.79 10.59
CA LYS A 610 6.53 9.39 10.02
C LYS A 610 6.18 10.41 8.92
N GLN A 611 5.27 10.08 8.02
CA GLN A 611 4.85 10.96 6.94
C GLN A 611 4.11 12.20 7.46
N VAL A 612 3.19 12.06 8.41
CA VAL A 612 2.45 13.20 8.98
C VAL A 612 3.39 14.16 9.71
N MET A 613 4.34 13.65 10.49
CA MET A 613 5.31 14.50 11.21
C MET A 613 6.26 15.22 10.26
N ALA A 614 6.79 14.52 9.24
CA ALA A 614 7.61 15.15 8.21
C ALA A 614 6.83 16.20 7.42
N ASN A 615 5.60 15.88 7.00
CA ASN A 615 4.74 16.82 6.29
C ASN A 615 4.47 18.08 7.12
N ALA A 616 4.19 17.94 8.43
CA ALA A 616 3.94 19.07 9.31
C ALA A 616 5.15 20.01 9.37
N VAL A 617 6.37 19.47 9.49
CA VAL A 617 7.61 20.26 9.46
C VAL A 617 7.74 21.04 8.15
N VAL A 618 7.50 20.40 7.01
CA VAL A 618 7.60 21.06 5.71
C VAL A 618 6.50 22.12 5.52
N TYR A 619 5.26 21.84 5.90
CA TYR A 619 4.18 22.84 5.88
C TYR A 619 4.48 24.01 6.82
N GLY A 620 5.02 23.75 8.01
CA GLY A 620 5.41 24.79 8.96
C GLY A 620 6.47 25.72 8.36
N ALA A 621 7.50 25.15 7.73
CA ALA A 621 8.53 25.92 7.05
C ALA A 621 7.95 26.77 5.90
N LEU A 622 7.01 26.23 5.13
CA LEU A 622 6.35 26.94 4.03
C LEU A 622 5.39 28.04 4.50
N PHE A 623 4.67 27.84 5.61
CA PHE A 623 3.67 28.79 6.11
C PHE A 623 4.29 29.92 6.94
N GLU A 624 5.33 29.61 7.73
CA GLU A 624 5.90 30.55 8.68
C GLU A 624 7.19 31.20 8.18
N SER A 625 7.78 30.65 7.11
CA SER A 625 9.10 31.05 6.61
C SER A 625 10.18 31.02 7.70
N LYS A 626 10.11 30.02 8.58
CA LYS A 626 11.01 29.82 9.72
C LYS A 626 11.49 28.37 9.80
N PRO A 627 12.73 28.13 10.26
CA PRO A 627 13.21 26.79 10.58
C PRO A 627 12.25 26.03 11.51
N GLN A 628 11.95 24.79 11.13
CA GLN A 628 11.15 23.86 11.93
C GLN A 628 12.03 22.67 12.34
N SER A 629 11.85 22.15 13.56
CA SER A 629 12.56 20.95 14.03
C SER A 629 11.61 19.77 14.16
N LEU A 630 11.88 18.71 13.39
CA LEU A 630 11.28 17.41 13.52
C LEU A 630 11.69 16.75 14.84
N LYS A 631 12.95 16.83 15.28
CA LYS A 631 13.36 16.26 16.58
C LYS A 631 12.58 16.86 17.74
N ALA A 632 12.43 18.18 17.78
CA ALA A 632 11.67 18.86 18.83
C ALA A 632 10.19 18.44 18.81
N ARG A 633 9.59 18.32 17.62
CA ARG A 633 8.21 17.83 17.45
C ARG A 633 8.04 16.38 17.88
N LEU A 634 9.03 15.53 17.63
CA LEU A 634 9.02 14.13 18.03
C LEU A 634 9.19 13.98 19.54
N GLY A 635 10.07 14.77 20.14
CA GLY A 635 10.28 14.83 21.58
C GLY A 635 10.51 13.47 22.25
N THR A 636 10.08 13.39 23.50
CA THR A 636 10.14 12.17 24.32
C THR A 636 8.73 11.78 24.75
N ILE A 637 8.35 10.55 24.40
CA ILE A 637 7.08 9.95 24.81
C ILE A 637 7.24 9.39 26.21
N ARG A 638 6.40 9.87 27.13
CA ARG A 638 6.34 9.39 28.50
C ARG A 638 5.62 8.03 28.58
N PRO A 639 5.90 7.21 29.61
CA PRO A 639 5.13 6.00 29.89
C PRO A 639 3.62 6.27 29.98
N ALA A 640 2.80 5.23 29.82
CA ALA A 640 1.37 5.35 30.12
C ALA A 640 1.20 5.60 31.64
N GLN A 641 0.41 6.61 31.99
CA GLN A 641 -0.04 6.83 33.37
C GLN A 641 -1.19 5.89 33.72
#